data_AF-A0A316WFX1-F1
#
_entry.id   AF-A0A316WFX1-F1
#
_cell.length_a   1.000
_cell.length_b   1.000
_cell.length_c   1.000
_cell.angle_alpha   90.00
_cell.angle_beta   90.00
_cell.angle_gamma   90.00
#
_symmetry.space_group_name_H-M   'P 1'
#
loop_
_entity.id
_entity.type
_entity.pdbx_description
1 polymer ?
#
loop_
_entity_poly.entity_id
_entity_poly.type
_entity_poly.pdbx_seq_one_letter_code
_entity_poly.pdbx_strand_id
1 'polypeptide(L)'
;MGVGTVSPKVTLDVAARAIDGSAAEGFKVPMLTGNALYAAATNGKYTSSQDGAIVHVTTAADVSKRTGQTEYIDSSGLYYFNAGEGSSGKWLKLSGGTVSPVLGSLDCNGSLSVGHLYSGEISNGVSSVVSYTNGNGAAYNAQDILSTGVTGLTAHLSAGSLSNGNGSLTYTISGTPSGPGTASFAIGIGGQSCTLTRTVVLSSTVSSLDCSGAVNSGTLTEGSAVSGVSSVISYTGGNGGLYSAQSVSSTGVTGLTAALSSGTLANGNGSVTYTISGTPSGSGTASFSISIGGKSCILTRKVTSSITIPSGIILGQNVTYFVTSVYDKDYLPYTVPTGDASTNVQAADGSNEMVTVNVQGTITPSGVKVNIPVKVEQGGILPAYSTTITIPADMTEDGVSRNLTLSWASQACDFFDTKFITATIKAIGGTLNAKKLDINSGIGNDALGVLMGQFTYPYNNAGNTTSYSVRDIAGIPDRMFGVADNTGNSATHMMLYSPVVAEDGKVWLNNNLGAHYANINHASFNPGQQAMSSTDYLAYGSLFQWGRKPDGHELINWGSGGTPGTPVYGKTSTLSNMPSHALFIVSGASPFDWRTTQDDTLWLGLSGANNPCPSGFRVPTDTEIDKIRIMVGANIENSALKFSFSGARIANYSDLADVGSLYYFWTSSVNGVRAIGMSTVLNNIVRGNANSVRCIKD
;
A
#
# COMPACT_ATOMS: atom_id res chain seq x y z
N MET A 1 84.83 6.05 -32.76
CA MET A 1 84.23 7.39 -32.94
C MET A 1 82.85 7.37 -32.30
N GLY A 2 82.51 8.38 -31.51
CA GLY A 2 81.14 8.59 -31.03
C GLY A 2 80.48 9.70 -31.84
N VAL A 3 79.28 9.45 -32.35
CA VAL A 3 78.42 10.47 -32.99
C VAL A 3 77.16 10.57 -32.14
N GLY A 4 76.92 11.73 -31.52
CA GLY A 4 75.84 11.91 -30.54
C GLY A 4 76.13 11.35 -29.13
N THR A 5 77.25 10.65 -28.91
CA THR A 5 77.68 10.15 -27.59
C THR A 5 79.12 10.54 -27.26
N VAL A 6 79.37 10.94 -26.00
CA VAL A 6 80.71 11.24 -25.45
C VAL A 6 81.39 10.03 -24.81
N SER A 7 80.73 8.88 -24.78
CA SER A 7 81.29 7.61 -24.29
C SER A 7 80.89 6.47 -25.24
N PRO A 8 81.51 6.41 -26.43
CA PRO A 8 81.22 5.37 -27.41
C PRO A 8 81.61 3.99 -26.89
N LYS A 9 80.69 3.04 -26.95
CA LYS A 9 80.87 1.66 -26.45
C LYS A 9 81.52 0.72 -27.49
N VAL A 10 81.60 1.15 -28.74
CA VAL A 10 82.15 0.40 -29.88
C VAL A 10 82.90 1.33 -30.85
N THR A 11 83.61 0.77 -31.82
CA THR A 11 84.47 1.48 -32.79
C THR A 11 83.73 2.59 -33.56
N LEU A 12 82.44 2.40 -33.86
CA LEU A 12 81.53 3.45 -34.30
C LEU A 12 80.22 3.32 -33.51
N ASP A 13 79.97 4.27 -32.61
CA ASP A 13 78.77 4.33 -31.79
C ASP A 13 77.97 5.59 -32.18
N VAL A 14 76.71 5.39 -32.56
CA VAL A 14 75.82 6.44 -33.07
C VAL A 14 74.56 6.47 -32.20
N ALA A 15 74.41 7.51 -31.39
CA ALA A 15 73.27 7.72 -30.51
C ALA A 15 72.40 8.87 -31.02
N ALA A 16 71.07 8.73 -30.88
CA ALA A 16 70.12 9.79 -31.19
C ALA A 16 70.30 10.99 -30.24
N ARG A 17 70.20 12.22 -30.76
CA ARG A 17 70.28 13.45 -29.93
C ARG A 17 68.93 13.79 -29.29
N ALA A 18 67.83 13.45 -29.95
CA ALA A 18 66.47 13.50 -29.42
C ALA A 18 65.75 12.15 -29.66
N ILE A 19 64.93 11.71 -28.70
CA ILE A 19 64.15 10.45 -28.79
C ILE A 19 62.63 10.69 -28.79
N ASP A 20 62.21 11.95 -28.80
CA ASP A 20 60.81 12.40 -28.75
C ASP A 20 60.19 12.62 -30.14
N GLY A 21 60.95 12.40 -31.21
CA GLY A 21 60.53 12.63 -32.59
C GLY A 21 60.58 14.09 -33.06
N SER A 22 61.11 15.01 -32.24
CA SER A 22 61.21 16.44 -32.60
C SER A 22 62.27 16.76 -33.68
N ALA A 23 63.17 15.82 -33.95
CA ALA A 23 64.23 15.95 -34.96
C ALA A 23 64.38 14.66 -35.79
N ALA A 24 64.88 14.80 -37.02
CA ALA A 24 65.24 13.67 -37.86
C ALA A 24 66.59 13.08 -37.40
N GLU A 25 66.54 11.91 -36.78
CA GLU A 25 67.70 11.16 -36.31
C GLU A 25 68.06 10.01 -37.25
N GLY A 26 69.34 9.65 -37.35
CA GLY A 26 69.80 8.48 -38.09
C GLY A 26 71.14 8.65 -38.80
N PHE A 27 71.66 7.55 -39.35
CA PHE A 27 72.92 7.52 -40.11
C PHE A 27 72.65 7.30 -41.60
N LYS A 28 73.05 8.27 -42.44
CA LYS A 28 72.88 8.18 -43.89
C LYS A 28 74.10 7.51 -44.53
N VAL A 29 73.95 6.22 -44.86
CA VAL A 29 74.93 5.46 -45.65
C VAL A 29 75.08 5.99 -47.09
N PRO A 30 76.19 5.68 -47.80
CA PRO A 30 76.34 6.02 -49.22
C PRO A 30 75.16 5.51 -50.06
N MET A 31 74.65 6.37 -50.93
CA MET A 31 73.52 6.07 -51.83
C MET A 31 74.06 5.79 -53.24
N LEU A 32 73.78 4.60 -53.77
CA LEU A 32 74.29 4.12 -55.06
C LEU A 32 73.15 3.45 -55.86
N THR A 33 73.25 3.40 -57.19
CA THR A 33 72.37 2.54 -57.99
C THR A 33 72.97 1.14 -58.07
N GLY A 34 72.14 0.10 -58.28
CA GLY A 34 72.64 -1.26 -58.53
C GLY A 34 73.57 -1.33 -59.74
N ASN A 35 73.34 -0.49 -60.75
CA ASN A 35 74.23 -0.33 -61.91
C ASN A 35 75.61 0.26 -61.54
N ALA A 36 75.66 1.21 -60.59
CA ALA A 36 76.92 1.75 -60.09
C ALA A 36 77.71 0.70 -59.28
N LEU A 37 77.00 -0.13 -58.49
CA LEU A 37 77.60 -1.26 -57.78
C LEU A 37 78.11 -2.35 -58.74
N TYR A 38 77.40 -2.62 -59.84
CA TYR A 38 77.88 -3.54 -60.89
C TYR A 38 79.15 -3.01 -61.58
N ALA A 39 79.21 -1.70 -61.85
CA ALA A 39 80.42 -1.07 -62.38
C ALA A 39 81.57 -1.12 -61.36
N ALA A 40 81.29 -0.96 -60.06
CA ALA A 40 82.27 -1.09 -59.00
C ALA A 40 82.80 -2.52 -58.85
N ALA A 41 81.93 -3.53 -58.98
CA ALA A 41 82.29 -4.95 -59.01
C ALA A 41 83.21 -5.27 -60.21
N THR A 42 82.82 -4.82 -61.41
CA THR A 42 83.62 -4.97 -62.65
C THR A 42 85.02 -4.34 -62.51
N ASN A 43 85.14 -3.23 -61.75
CA ASN A 43 86.40 -2.54 -61.47
C ASN A 43 87.12 -3.03 -60.19
N GLY A 44 86.70 -4.15 -59.61
CA GLY A 44 87.32 -4.80 -58.45
C GLY A 44 87.32 -3.95 -57.17
N LYS A 45 86.30 -3.10 -56.94
CA LYS A 45 86.29 -2.12 -55.84
C LYS A 45 85.72 -2.63 -54.52
N TYR A 46 84.94 -3.71 -54.54
CA TYR A 46 84.45 -4.40 -53.35
C TYR A 46 85.12 -5.77 -53.27
N THR A 47 85.93 -5.96 -52.24
CA THR A 47 86.73 -7.16 -51.95
C THR A 47 86.48 -7.58 -50.50
N SER A 48 87.19 -8.60 -50.00
CA SER A 48 87.14 -8.98 -48.57
C SER A 48 87.44 -7.83 -47.62
N SER A 49 88.22 -6.83 -48.03
CA SER A 49 88.49 -5.61 -47.25
C SER A 49 87.30 -4.64 -47.14
N GLN A 50 86.19 -4.92 -47.84
CA GLN A 50 84.92 -4.17 -47.77
C GLN A 50 83.77 -5.04 -47.24
N ASP A 51 84.07 -6.20 -46.65
CA ASP A 51 83.06 -7.04 -46.02
C ASP A 51 82.30 -6.28 -44.93
N GLY A 52 80.98 -6.46 -44.87
CA GLY A 52 80.09 -5.70 -43.98
C GLY A 52 79.84 -4.24 -44.39
N ALA A 53 80.33 -3.76 -45.55
CA ALA A 53 79.99 -2.42 -46.04
C ALA A 53 78.49 -2.28 -46.30
N ILE A 54 77.85 -1.22 -45.78
CA ILE A 54 76.40 -0.97 -45.96
C ILE A 54 76.18 0.21 -46.91
N VAL A 55 75.27 0.05 -47.86
CA VAL A 55 74.84 1.08 -48.82
C VAL A 55 73.33 1.11 -48.95
N HIS A 56 72.79 2.27 -49.33
CA HIS A 56 71.40 2.38 -49.77
C HIS A 56 71.34 2.32 -51.28
N VAL A 57 70.82 1.23 -51.82
CA VAL A 57 70.52 1.10 -53.25
C VAL A 57 69.32 1.97 -53.56
N THR A 58 69.50 3.03 -54.35
CA THR A 58 68.41 3.93 -54.76
C THR A 58 67.51 3.29 -55.81
N THR A 59 68.12 2.63 -56.81
CA THR A 59 67.44 1.95 -57.91
C THR A 59 68.11 0.60 -58.13
N ALA A 60 67.32 -0.43 -58.45
CA ALA A 60 67.79 -1.77 -58.79
C ALA A 60 68.89 -1.78 -59.86
N ALA A 61 69.65 -2.89 -59.93
CA ALA A 61 70.46 -3.16 -61.13
C ALA A 61 69.53 -3.53 -62.30
N ASP A 62 69.92 -3.14 -63.52
CA ASP A 62 69.29 -3.63 -64.75
C ASP A 62 69.36 -5.16 -64.77
N VAL A 63 68.38 -5.84 -65.37
CA VAL A 63 68.31 -7.32 -65.37
C VAL A 63 69.61 -7.96 -65.90
N SER A 64 70.23 -7.37 -66.94
CA SER A 64 71.51 -7.83 -67.50
C SER A 64 72.74 -7.60 -66.61
N LYS A 65 72.60 -6.83 -65.52
CA LYS A 65 73.64 -6.48 -64.54
C LYS A 65 73.38 -7.12 -63.17
N ARG A 66 72.36 -7.98 -63.05
CA ARG A 66 72.09 -8.82 -61.87
C ARG A 66 72.90 -10.11 -61.97
N THR A 67 74.22 -9.99 -61.85
CA THR A 67 75.16 -11.11 -61.88
C THR A 67 76.38 -10.81 -61.02
N GLY A 68 77.07 -11.84 -60.55
CA GLY A 68 78.17 -11.71 -59.60
C GLY A 68 77.74 -10.97 -58.33
N GLN A 69 78.50 -9.95 -57.93
CA GLN A 69 78.25 -9.22 -56.69
C GLN A 69 76.85 -8.58 -56.60
N THR A 70 76.22 -8.24 -57.72
CA THR A 70 74.94 -7.51 -57.77
C THR A 70 73.73 -8.38 -58.15
N GLU A 71 73.88 -9.70 -58.13
CA GLU A 71 72.82 -10.69 -58.44
C GLU A 71 71.49 -10.40 -57.72
N TYR A 72 71.55 -10.08 -56.42
CA TYR A 72 70.35 -9.87 -55.59
C TYR A 72 69.90 -8.40 -55.47
N ILE A 73 70.48 -7.47 -56.25
CA ILE A 73 70.07 -6.06 -56.24
C ILE A 73 68.89 -5.84 -57.20
N ASP A 74 67.74 -6.42 -56.84
CA ASP A 74 66.53 -6.42 -57.66
C ASP A 74 65.62 -5.19 -57.46
N SER A 75 65.83 -4.45 -56.37
CA SER A 75 64.94 -3.42 -55.86
C SER A 75 65.68 -2.39 -54.98
N SER A 76 65.03 -1.24 -54.73
CA SER A 76 65.53 -0.20 -53.81
C SER A 76 65.58 -0.69 -52.35
N GLY A 77 66.51 -0.18 -51.54
CA GLY A 77 66.60 -0.46 -50.10
C GLY A 77 68.03 -0.47 -49.54
N LEU A 78 68.18 -0.83 -48.28
CA LEU A 78 69.49 -1.05 -47.66
C LEU A 78 70.05 -2.43 -48.03
N TYR A 79 71.33 -2.47 -48.37
CA TYR A 79 72.08 -3.70 -48.65
C TYR A 79 73.42 -3.67 -47.90
N TYR A 80 73.90 -4.84 -47.49
CA TYR A 80 75.27 -5.02 -47.01
C TYR A 80 76.05 -5.92 -47.97
N PHE A 81 77.34 -5.66 -48.11
CA PHE A 81 78.24 -6.55 -48.84
C PHE A 81 78.66 -7.70 -47.94
N ASN A 82 78.48 -8.93 -48.40
CA ASN A 82 79.01 -10.14 -47.78
C ASN A 82 80.06 -10.73 -48.71
N ALA A 83 81.34 -10.64 -48.33
CA ALA A 83 82.46 -11.12 -49.12
C ALA A 83 82.55 -12.66 -49.17
N GLY A 84 81.94 -13.37 -48.22
CA GLY A 84 81.87 -14.83 -48.18
C GLY A 84 80.73 -15.44 -49.00
N GLU A 85 79.81 -14.62 -49.52
CA GLU A 85 78.69 -15.08 -50.33
C GLU A 85 79.12 -15.32 -51.78
N GLY A 86 79.22 -16.58 -52.20
CA GLY A 86 79.72 -16.95 -53.53
C GLY A 86 81.22 -16.71 -53.71
N SER A 87 81.72 -16.82 -54.94
CA SER A 87 83.17 -16.77 -55.25
C SER A 87 83.78 -15.37 -55.30
N SER A 88 82.97 -14.30 -55.22
CA SER A 88 83.41 -12.91 -55.31
C SER A 88 82.69 -11.96 -54.33
N GLY A 89 81.94 -12.52 -53.38
CA GLY A 89 81.01 -11.78 -52.52
C GLY A 89 79.71 -11.38 -53.23
N LYS A 90 78.67 -11.02 -52.45
CA LYS A 90 77.41 -10.48 -52.96
C LYS A 90 76.83 -9.40 -52.05
N TRP A 91 76.04 -8.51 -52.64
CA TRP A 91 75.19 -7.55 -51.92
C TRP A 91 73.88 -8.21 -51.50
N LEU A 92 73.65 -8.30 -50.19
CA LEU A 92 72.47 -8.90 -49.58
C LEU A 92 71.55 -7.83 -49.00
N LYS A 93 70.25 -7.95 -49.26
CA LYS A 93 69.26 -6.95 -48.82
C LYS A 93 68.98 -7.08 -47.32
N LEU A 94 68.99 -5.94 -46.63
CA LEU A 94 68.53 -5.81 -45.24
C LEU A 94 67.00 -5.68 -45.25
N SER A 95 66.30 -6.82 -45.26
CA SER A 95 64.84 -6.89 -45.14
C SER A 95 64.41 -7.74 -43.94
N GLY A 96 63.56 -7.19 -43.08
CA GLY A 96 62.84 -7.96 -42.07
C GLY A 96 61.77 -8.85 -42.73
N GLY A 97 61.81 -10.15 -42.48
CA GLY A 97 60.85 -11.10 -43.05
C GLY A 97 59.46 -10.96 -42.45
N THR A 98 58.42 -11.15 -43.27
CA THR A 98 57.03 -11.26 -42.81
C THR A 98 56.84 -12.58 -42.06
N VAL A 99 56.73 -12.51 -40.74
CA VAL A 99 56.42 -13.68 -39.90
C VAL A 99 54.91 -13.90 -39.91
N SER A 100 54.45 -15.13 -40.18
CA SER A 100 53.02 -15.48 -40.05
C SER A 100 52.60 -15.60 -38.59
N PRO A 101 51.34 -15.30 -38.22
CA PRO A 101 50.84 -15.51 -36.86
C PRO A 101 50.86 -16.99 -36.50
N VAL A 102 51.33 -17.31 -35.28
CA VAL A 102 51.38 -18.65 -34.68
C VAL A 102 50.94 -18.57 -33.23
N LEU A 103 50.17 -19.57 -32.78
CA LEU A 103 49.68 -19.75 -31.41
C LEU A 103 50.03 -21.14 -30.88
N GLY A 104 50.29 -21.24 -29.57
CA GLY A 104 50.44 -22.52 -28.87
C GLY A 104 49.10 -23.20 -28.60
N SER A 105 48.08 -22.45 -28.18
CA SER A 105 46.71 -22.92 -27.99
C SER A 105 45.72 -21.76 -28.07
N LEU A 106 44.44 -22.09 -28.28
CA LEU A 106 43.31 -21.16 -28.33
C LEU A 106 42.15 -21.75 -27.52
N ASP A 107 41.64 -21.02 -26.54
CA ASP A 107 40.62 -21.50 -25.60
C ASP A 107 39.26 -20.80 -25.79
N CYS A 108 38.39 -21.45 -26.57
CA CYS A 108 37.00 -21.04 -26.72
C CYS A 108 36.12 -21.45 -25.53
N ASN A 109 36.49 -22.48 -24.76
CA ASN A 109 35.67 -23.04 -23.69
C ASN A 109 35.75 -22.20 -22.41
N GLY A 110 36.93 -21.66 -22.10
CA GLY A 110 37.15 -20.66 -21.05
C GLY A 110 36.81 -19.22 -21.46
N SER A 111 36.06 -19.02 -22.56
CA SER A 111 35.79 -17.67 -23.08
C SER A 111 34.88 -16.84 -22.17
N LEU A 112 35.24 -15.58 -21.95
CA LEU A 112 34.45 -14.64 -21.16
C LEU A 112 33.41 -13.95 -22.05
N SER A 113 32.14 -14.29 -21.86
CA SER A 113 31.01 -13.69 -22.60
C SER A 113 30.46 -12.45 -21.91
N VAL A 114 30.22 -11.39 -22.69
CA VAL A 114 29.55 -10.15 -22.29
C VAL A 114 28.24 -10.01 -23.08
N GLY A 115 27.17 -9.56 -22.40
CA GLY A 115 25.82 -9.38 -22.97
C GLY A 115 25.05 -10.68 -23.21
N HIS A 116 23.74 -10.57 -23.40
CA HIS A 116 22.84 -11.69 -23.78
C HIS A 116 22.43 -11.57 -25.25
N LEU A 117 22.03 -12.69 -25.86
CA LEU A 117 21.49 -12.76 -27.22
C LEU A 117 20.03 -13.21 -27.14
N TYR A 118 19.11 -12.42 -27.71
CA TYR A 118 17.68 -12.70 -27.68
C TYR A 118 17.17 -13.07 -29.08
N SER A 119 16.41 -14.17 -29.16
CA SER A 119 15.78 -14.68 -30.38
C SER A 119 14.94 -13.59 -31.08
N GLY A 120 15.25 -13.29 -32.34
CA GLY A 120 14.53 -12.29 -33.14
C GLY A 120 14.89 -10.83 -32.87
N GLU A 121 15.81 -10.53 -31.95
CA GLU A 121 16.26 -9.17 -31.64
C GLU A 121 17.66 -8.88 -32.22
N ILE A 122 17.94 -7.62 -32.56
CA ILE A 122 19.26 -7.21 -33.06
C ILE A 122 20.26 -7.22 -31.90
N SER A 123 21.30 -8.04 -32.01
CA SER A 123 22.44 -8.07 -31.09
C SER A 123 23.24 -6.77 -31.17
N ASN A 124 23.35 -6.06 -30.05
CA ASN A 124 24.16 -4.84 -29.91
C ASN A 124 24.93 -4.87 -28.58
N GLY A 125 26.20 -4.43 -28.59
CA GLY A 125 27.06 -4.42 -27.39
C GLY A 125 27.48 -5.80 -26.86
N VAL A 126 27.21 -6.89 -27.59
CA VAL A 126 27.58 -8.26 -27.21
C VAL A 126 28.99 -8.58 -27.66
N SER A 127 29.79 -9.24 -26.81
CA SER A 127 31.13 -9.70 -27.17
C SER A 127 31.55 -10.95 -26.42
N SER A 128 32.61 -11.61 -26.89
CA SER A 128 33.25 -12.74 -26.20
C SER A 128 34.77 -12.62 -26.30
N VAL A 129 35.46 -12.82 -25.19
CA VAL A 129 36.93 -12.78 -25.11
C VAL A 129 37.47 -14.21 -25.09
N VAL A 130 38.32 -14.54 -26.06
CA VAL A 130 38.92 -15.86 -26.27
C VAL A 130 40.41 -15.76 -25.95
N SER A 131 40.90 -16.56 -25.01
CA SER A 131 42.32 -16.53 -24.58
C SER A 131 43.19 -17.42 -25.46
N TYR A 132 44.47 -17.06 -25.60
CA TYR A 132 45.47 -17.86 -26.31
C TYR A 132 46.82 -17.90 -25.59
N THR A 133 47.64 -18.90 -25.93
CA THR A 133 49.02 -19.04 -25.42
C THR A 133 50.07 -18.93 -26.53
N ASN A 134 51.30 -18.57 -26.16
CA ASN A 134 52.50 -18.60 -27.03
C ASN A 134 52.33 -17.91 -28.40
N GLY A 135 51.71 -16.72 -28.41
CA GLY A 135 51.72 -15.84 -29.57
C GLY A 135 53.13 -15.37 -29.93
N ASN A 136 53.36 -15.14 -31.22
CA ASN A 136 54.69 -14.86 -31.79
C ASN A 136 54.89 -13.41 -32.28
N GLY A 137 54.08 -12.46 -31.80
CA GLY A 137 54.26 -11.03 -32.13
C GLY A 137 53.73 -10.60 -33.51
N ALA A 138 53.34 -11.55 -34.36
CA ALA A 138 52.99 -11.29 -35.75
C ALA A 138 51.57 -10.73 -35.94
N ALA A 139 51.39 -10.00 -37.03
CA ALA A 139 50.11 -9.42 -37.42
C ALA A 139 49.10 -10.49 -37.89
N TYR A 140 47.81 -10.23 -37.64
CA TYR A 140 46.70 -11.03 -38.13
C TYR A 140 45.62 -10.14 -38.74
N ASN A 141 44.95 -10.65 -39.78
CA ASN A 141 43.88 -9.94 -40.49
C ASN A 141 42.56 -9.99 -39.70
N ALA A 142 41.64 -9.08 -40.04
CA ALA A 142 40.28 -9.11 -39.52
C ALA A 142 39.54 -10.41 -39.91
N GLN A 143 38.57 -10.82 -39.10
CA GLN A 143 37.74 -12.01 -39.34
C GLN A 143 36.27 -11.69 -39.11
N ASP A 144 35.41 -12.15 -40.03
CA ASP A 144 33.96 -12.18 -39.88
C ASP A 144 33.52 -13.64 -39.93
N ILE A 145 32.96 -14.15 -38.82
CA ILE A 145 32.62 -15.57 -38.65
C ILE A 145 31.11 -15.68 -38.50
N LEU A 146 30.45 -16.33 -39.46
CA LEU A 146 29.01 -16.60 -39.40
C LEU A 146 28.68 -17.68 -38.37
N SER A 147 27.57 -17.49 -37.68
CA SER A 147 27.03 -18.46 -36.72
C SER A 147 26.43 -19.69 -37.41
N THR A 148 26.62 -20.84 -36.75
CA THR A 148 25.99 -22.14 -37.07
C THR A 148 25.19 -22.64 -35.87
N GLY A 149 24.27 -23.59 -36.07
CA GLY A 149 23.27 -23.93 -35.06
C GLY A 149 22.13 -22.92 -35.10
N VAL A 150 22.17 -21.91 -34.23
CA VAL A 150 21.37 -20.68 -34.41
C VAL A 150 22.09 -19.77 -35.41
N THR A 151 21.43 -19.45 -36.51
CA THR A 151 21.95 -18.61 -37.61
C THR A 151 21.55 -17.14 -37.45
N GLY A 152 22.16 -16.25 -38.25
CA GLY A 152 21.80 -14.82 -38.32
C GLY A 152 22.67 -13.89 -37.47
N LEU A 153 23.62 -14.45 -36.71
CA LEU A 153 24.67 -13.72 -36.01
C LEU A 153 26.02 -13.81 -36.73
N THR A 154 26.85 -12.77 -36.59
CA THR A 154 28.24 -12.72 -37.04
C THR A 154 29.14 -12.31 -35.88
N ALA A 155 30.25 -13.03 -35.68
CA ALA A 155 31.32 -12.67 -34.75
C ALA A 155 32.46 -11.99 -35.52
N HIS A 156 32.78 -10.76 -35.11
CA HIS A 156 33.76 -9.88 -35.77
C HIS A 156 35.02 -9.75 -34.90
N LEU A 157 36.19 -9.93 -35.52
CA LEU A 157 37.50 -9.62 -34.94
C LEU A 157 38.21 -8.60 -35.81
N SER A 158 38.59 -7.45 -35.23
CA SER A 158 39.41 -6.45 -35.91
C SER A 158 40.83 -6.96 -36.16
N ALA A 159 41.45 -6.54 -37.26
CA ALA A 159 42.87 -6.81 -37.53
C ALA A 159 43.77 -6.27 -36.40
N GLY A 160 44.88 -6.96 -36.13
CA GLY A 160 45.77 -6.62 -35.02
C GLY A 160 47.10 -7.39 -35.08
N SER A 161 47.77 -7.52 -33.94
CA SER A 161 48.96 -8.34 -33.79
C SER A 161 48.87 -9.19 -32.54
N LEU A 162 49.39 -10.42 -32.60
CA LEU A 162 49.49 -11.29 -31.44
C LEU A 162 50.49 -10.68 -30.44
N SER A 163 50.22 -10.84 -29.15
CA SER A 163 51.23 -10.60 -28.11
C SER A 163 52.36 -11.62 -28.24
N ASN A 164 53.59 -11.24 -27.86
CA ASN A 164 54.66 -12.21 -27.62
C ASN A 164 54.37 -12.92 -26.29
N GLY A 165 53.95 -14.19 -26.34
CA GLY A 165 53.46 -14.95 -25.19
C GLY A 165 51.93 -15.05 -25.14
N ASN A 166 51.36 -15.12 -23.94
CA ASN A 166 49.91 -15.29 -23.77
C ASN A 166 49.15 -13.98 -24.03
N GLY A 167 47.89 -14.09 -24.49
CA GLY A 167 47.04 -12.94 -24.78
C GLY A 167 45.58 -13.33 -25.00
N SER A 168 44.80 -12.40 -25.56
CA SER A 168 43.37 -12.59 -25.78
C SER A 168 42.88 -11.91 -27.07
N LEU A 169 41.84 -12.46 -27.67
CA LEU A 169 41.12 -11.92 -28.83
C LEU A 169 39.69 -11.59 -28.42
N THR A 170 39.22 -10.39 -28.74
CA THR A 170 37.85 -9.95 -28.44
C THR A 170 37.01 -9.98 -29.71
N TYR A 171 36.01 -10.87 -29.73
CA TYR A 171 35.04 -10.98 -30.82
C TYR A 171 33.76 -10.20 -30.44
N THR A 172 33.38 -9.20 -31.22
CA THR A 172 32.07 -8.52 -31.07
C THR A 172 31.02 -9.26 -31.89
N ILE A 173 29.79 -9.40 -31.37
CA ILE A 173 28.74 -10.23 -31.99
C ILE A 173 27.56 -9.34 -32.40
N SER A 174 27.25 -9.32 -33.69
CA SER A 174 26.16 -8.54 -34.28
C SER A 174 25.18 -9.44 -35.07
N GLY A 175 24.07 -8.87 -35.53
CA GLY A 175 23.04 -9.56 -36.31
C GLY A 175 21.79 -9.92 -35.51
N THR A 176 20.87 -10.66 -36.12
CA THR A 176 19.58 -11.05 -35.52
C THR A 176 19.47 -12.57 -35.54
N PRO A 177 19.44 -13.26 -34.39
CA PRO A 177 19.41 -14.71 -34.36
C PRO A 177 18.04 -15.27 -34.74
N SER A 178 18.03 -16.33 -35.53
CA SER A 178 16.83 -16.94 -36.14
C SER A 178 15.93 -17.70 -35.15
N GLY A 179 16.40 -18.01 -33.95
CA GLY A 179 15.65 -18.72 -32.91
C GLY A 179 16.43 -18.84 -31.60
N PRO A 180 15.82 -19.35 -30.51
CA PRO A 180 16.54 -19.72 -29.30
C PRO A 180 17.37 -21.00 -29.54
N GLY A 181 18.50 -21.16 -28.83
CA GLY A 181 19.39 -22.31 -28.97
C GLY A 181 20.86 -21.94 -28.79
N THR A 182 21.78 -22.72 -29.38
CA THR A 182 23.22 -22.44 -29.35
C THR A 182 23.70 -21.93 -30.70
N ALA A 183 24.22 -20.70 -30.74
CA ALA A 183 24.99 -20.16 -31.85
C ALA A 183 26.46 -20.57 -31.71
N SER A 184 27.06 -21.11 -32.76
CA SER A 184 28.42 -21.65 -32.77
C SER A 184 29.26 -20.98 -33.85
N PHE A 185 30.42 -20.45 -33.47
CA PHE A 185 31.36 -19.73 -34.33
C PHE A 185 32.66 -20.53 -34.43
N ALA A 186 33.02 -20.99 -35.63
CA ALA A 186 34.27 -21.71 -35.86
C ALA A 186 35.43 -20.72 -36.04
N ILE A 187 36.26 -20.57 -35.00
CA ILE A 187 37.40 -19.67 -35.00
C ILE A 187 38.65 -20.43 -35.47
N GLY A 188 39.41 -19.83 -36.38
CA GLY A 188 40.71 -20.31 -36.82
C GLY A 188 41.72 -19.17 -36.92
N ILE A 189 42.80 -19.19 -36.15
CA ILE A 189 43.83 -18.15 -36.13
C ILE A 189 45.15 -18.71 -35.59
N GLY A 190 46.28 -18.24 -36.14
CA GLY A 190 47.61 -18.63 -35.66
C GLY A 190 47.95 -20.12 -35.80
N GLY A 191 47.34 -20.82 -36.78
CA GLY A 191 47.47 -22.27 -36.96
C GLY A 191 46.57 -23.11 -36.04
N GLN A 192 45.88 -22.50 -35.08
CA GLN A 192 44.96 -23.17 -34.15
C GLN A 192 43.50 -22.90 -34.51
N SER A 193 42.59 -23.77 -34.04
CA SER A 193 41.14 -23.61 -34.22
C SER A 193 40.35 -24.08 -33.00
N CYS A 194 39.20 -23.45 -32.74
CA CYS A 194 38.22 -23.88 -31.75
C CYS A 194 36.81 -23.36 -32.07
N THR A 195 35.79 -23.82 -31.36
CA THR A 195 34.40 -23.37 -31.54
C THR A 195 33.95 -22.54 -30.35
N LEU A 196 33.68 -21.25 -30.57
CA LEU A 196 33.05 -20.37 -29.60
C LEU A 196 31.54 -20.61 -29.64
N THR A 197 30.95 -21.01 -28.51
CA THR A 197 29.49 -21.24 -28.39
C THR A 197 28.83 -20.14 -27.57
N ARG A 198 27.66 -19.68 -28.01
CA ARG A 198 26.85 -18.64 -27.36
C ARG A 198 25.40 -19.06 -27.29
N THR A 199 24.81 -19.03 -26.11
CA THR A 199 23.37 -19.29 -25.94
C THR A 199 22.55 -18.08 -26.39
N VAL A 200 21.56 -18.34 -27.25
CA VAL A 200 20.49 -17.42 -27.62
C VAL A 200 19.23 -17.82 -26.85
N VAL A 201 18.67 -16.88 -26.09
CA VAL A 201 17.49 -17.10 -25.25
C VAL A 201 16.22 -16.60 -25.95
N LEU A 202 15.06 -17.16 -25.57
CA LEU A 202 13.77 -16.70 -26.07
C LEU A 202 13.42 -15.35 -25.41
N SER A 203 13.18 -14.31 -26.21
CA SER A 203 12.71 -13.02 -25.68
C SER A 203 11.32 -13.17 -25.08
N SER A 204 11.10 -12.57 -23.90
CA SER A 204 9.81 -12.57 -23.23
C SER A 204 8.76 -11.78 -24.02
N THR A 205 7.58 -12.35 -24.26
CA THR A 205 6.41 -11.63 -24.77
C THR A 205 5.14 -11.98 -23.99
N VAL A 206 4.24 -11.01 -23.83
CA VAL A 206 2.90 -11.19 -23.24
C VAL A 206 1.83 -10.51 -24.10
N SER A 207 0.61 -11.03 -24.05
CA SER A 207 -0.55 -10.48 -24.75
C SER A 207 -1.15 -9.27 -24.03
N SER A 208 -1.27 -9.33 -22.70
CA SER A 208 -1.68 -8.21 -21.84
C SER A 208 -0.95 -8.23 -20.50
N LEU A 209 -0.95 -7.09 -19.81
CA LEU A 209 -0.36 -6.88 -18.49
C LEU A 209 -1.31 -5.99 -17.67
N ASP A 210 -1.77 -6.47 -16.51
CA ASP A 210 -2.81 -5.81 -15.70
C ASP A 210 -2.26 -5.24 -14.40
N CYS A 211 -1.85 -3.97 -14.45
CA CYS A 211 -1.50 -3.19 -13.25
C CYS A 211 -2.73 -2.73 -12.43
N SER A 212 -3.93 -2.73 -13.00
CA SER A 212 -5.15 -2.25 -12.33
C SER A 212 -5.76 -3.28 -11.39
N GLY A 213 -5.74 -4.57 -11.77
CA GLY A 213 -6.09 -5.71 -10.93
C GLY A 213 -4.95 -6.21 -10.03
N ALA A 214 -3.89 -5.41 -9.82
CA ALA A 214 -2.73 -5.84 -9.07
C ALA A 214 -3.07 -6.14 -7.60
N VAL A 215 -2.75 -7.35 -7.14
CA VAL A 215 -2.97 -7.77 -5.74
C VAL A 215 -1.85 -7.21 -4.88
N ASN A 216 -2.22 -6.39 -3.89
CA ASN A 216 -1.31 -5.59 -3.09
C ASN A 216 -1.18 -6.14 -1.67
N SER A 217 0.06 -6.28 -1.18
CA SER A 217 0.35 -6.59 0.22
C SER A 217 0.94 -5.37 0.94
N GLY A 218 0.78 -5.31 2.26
CA GLY A 218 1.35 -4.30 3.15
C GLY A 218 0.91 -2.86 2.89
N THR A 219 1.23 -1.96 3.82
CA THR A 219 0.92 -0.52 3.74
C THR A 219 2.19 0.30 3.46
N LEU A 220 2.03 1.56 3.04
CA LEU A 220 3.13 2.51 2.83
C LEU A 220 2.80 3.78 3.60
N THR A 221 3.72 4.26 4.42
CA THR A 221 3.56 5.47 5.24
C THR A 221 4.67 6.46 4.95
N GLU A 222 4.30 7.72 4.77
CA GLU A 222 5.19 8.87 4.62
C GLU A 222 6.33 8.85 5.66
N GLY A 223 7.56 9.12 5.22
CA GLY A 223 8.76 9.14 6.07
C GLY A 223 9.19 7.78 6.67
N SER A 224 8.42 6.70 6.50
CA SER A 224 8.70 5.39 7.09
C SER A 224 9.40 4.47 6.10
N ALA A 225 10.51 3.84 6.52
CA ALA A 225 11.21 2.86 5.70
C ALA A 225 10.36 1.60 5.47
N VAL A 226 10.25 1.16 4.21
CA VAL A 226 9.38 0.07 3.79
C VAL A 226 10.05 -1.28 3.97
N SER A 227 9.31 -2.24 4.54
CA SER A 227 9.70 -3.64 4.68
C SER A 227 8.52 -4.56 4.41
N GLY A 228 8.75 -5.69 3.73
CA GLY A 228 7.75 -6.74 3.50
C GLY A 228 6.59 -6.39 2.55
N VAL A 229 6.66 -5.29 1.81
CA VAL A 229 5.61 -4.84 0.88
C VAL A 229 5.82 -5.41 -0.54
N SER A 230 4.74 -5.87 -1.18
CA SER A 230 4.77 -6.35 -2.56
C SER A 230 3.48 -6.04 -3.35
N SER A 231 3.60 -6.14 -4.67
CA SER A 231 2.49 -6.09 -5.62
C SER A 231 2.62 -7.23 -6.64
N VAL A 232 1.57 -8.03 -6.78
CA VAL A 232 1.47 -9.12 -7.78
C VAL A 232 0.69 -8.60 -8.98
N ILE A 233 1.30 -8.63 -10.16
CA ILE A 233 0.75 -8.14 -11.43
C ILE A 233 0.50 -9.32 -12.35
N SER A 234 -0.73 -9.47 -12.83
CA SER A 234 -1.13 -10.56 -13.72
C SER A 234 -0.85 -10.23 -15.20
N TYR A 235 -0.56 -11.26 -15.99
CA TYR A 235 -0.40 -11.16 -17.45
C TYR A 235 -1.07 -12.35 -18.16
N THR A 236 -1.37 -12.16 -19.44
CA THR A 236 -1.92 -13.21 -20.31
C THR A 236 -1.01 -13.52 -21.49
N GLY A 237 -1.09 -14.74 -22.01
CA GLY A 237 -0.40 -15.14 -23.24
C GLY A 237 1.13 -14.96 -23.19
N GLY A 238 1.75 -15.29 -22.06
CA GLY A 238 3.19 -15.44 -21.93
C GLY A 238 3.74 -16.58 -22.79
N ASN A 239 4.98 -16.42 -23.26
CA ASN A 239 5.60 -17.30 -24.26
C ASN A 239 6.73 -18.20 -23.72
N GLY A 240 6.94 -18.29 -22.41
CA GLY A 240 8.07 -19.03 -21.84
C GLY A 240 9.44 -18.34 -21.98
N GLY A 241 9.48 -17.08 -22.45
CA GLY A 241 10.71 -16.31 -22.59
C GLY A 241 11.26 -15.77 -21.26
N LEU A 242 12.55 -15.49 -21.24
CA LEU A 242 13.24 -14.89 -20.09
C LEU A 242 13.04 -13.38 -20.05
N TYR A 243 12.72 -12.85 -18.86
CA TYR A 243 12.70 -11.41 -18.58
C TYR A 243 13.82 -11.03 -17.61
N SER A 244 14.45 -9.89 -17.87
CA SER A 244 15.51 -9.34 -17.02
C SER A 244 14.97 -8.79 -15.71
N ALA A 245 15.84 -8.70 -14.70
CA ALA A 245 15.52 -8.03 -13.44
C ALA A 245 15.24 -6.54 -13.68
N GLN A 246 14.38 -5.94 -12.84
CA GLN A 246 13.96 -4.55 -12.96
C GLN A 246 14.08 -3.82 -11.63
N SER A 247 14.34 -2.53 -11.72
CA SER A 247 14.33 -1.57 -10.60
C SER A 247 13.65 -0.30 -11.10
N VAL A 248 12.42 -0.07 -10.66
CA VAL A 248 11.57 1.03 -11.11
C VAL A 248 11.34 1.99 -9.96
N SER A 249 11.85 3.22 -10.06
CA SER A 249 11.61 4.27 -9.08
C SER A 249 10.18 4.82 -9.17
N SER A 250 9.61 5.22 -8.03
CA SER A 250 8.28 5.81 -7.98
C SER A 250 8.24 7.25 -8.48
N THR A 251 7.10 7.61 -9.08
CA THR A 251 6.71 8.97 -9.46
C THR A 251 5.44 9.38 -8.69
N GLY A 252 5.10 10.67 -8.67
CA GLY A 252 4.09 11.20 -7.75
C GLY A 252 4.69 11.34 -6.35
N VAL A 253 4.49 10.34 -5.48
CA VAL A 253 5.30 10.17 -4.27
C VAL A 253 6.63 9.49 -4.63
N THR A 254 7.75 10.16 -4.40
CA THR A 254 9.11 9.66 -4.70
C THR A 254 9.71 8.91 -3.50
N GLY A 255 10.92 8.35 -3.66
CA GLY A 255 11.66 7.67 -2.59
C GLY A 255 11.35 6.17 -2.43
N LEU A 256 10.47 5.61 -3.27
CA LEU A 256 10.22 4.18 -3.36
C LEU A 256 10.79 3.55 -4.62
N THR A 257 11.10 2.27 -4.55
CA THR A 257 11.55 1.44 -5.67
C THR A 257 10.77 0.14 -5.70
N ALA A 258 10.19 -0.18 -6.85
CA ALA A 258 9.60 -1.49 -7.14
C ALA A 258 10.67 -2.34 -7.86
N ALA A 259 11.08 -3.45 -7.26
CA ALA A 259 12.08 -4.36 -7.78
C ALA A 259 11.45 -5.69 -8.20
N LEU A 260 11.88 -6.23 -9.34
CA LEU A 260 11.53 -7.56 -9.82
C LEU A 260 12.82 -8.33 -10.11
N SER A 261 12.97 -9.53 -9.56
CA SER A 261 14.06 -10.44 -9.91
C SER A 261 13.85 -11.01 -11.33
N SER A 262 14.95 -11.26 -12.06
CA SER A 262 14.89 -11.92 -13.37
C SER A 262 14.24 -13.30 -13.27
N GLY A 263 13.48 -13.69 -14.28
CA GLY A 263 12.80 -14.99 -14.32
C GLY A 263 12.28 -15.35 -15.70
N THR A 264 11.45 -16.38 -15.76
CA THR A 264 10.83 -16.89 -16.99
C THR A 264 9.33 -16.64 -16.94
N LEU A 265 8.73 -16.23 -18.05
CA LEU A 265 7.26 -16.19 -18.15
C LEU A 265 6.68 -17.60 -18.13
N ALA A 266 5.44 -17.74 -17.65
CA ALA A 266 4.65 -18.94 -17.90
C ALA A 266 4.27 -19.02 -19.38
N ASN A 267 4.02 -20.24 -19.87
CA ASN A 267 3.32 -20.44 -21.14
C ASN A 267 1.82 -20.25 -20.89
N GLY A 268 1.23 -19.20 -21.48
CA GLY A 268 -0.14 -18.78 -21.20
C GLY A 268 -0.25 -17.73 -20.09
N ASN A 269 -1.22 -17.86 -19.19
CA ASN A 269 -1.45 -16.84 -18.15
C ASN A 269 -0.51 -17.04 -16.95
N GLY A 270 -0.14 -15.94 -16.30
CA GLY A 270 0.73 -15.97 -15.13
C GLY A 270 0.78 -14.62 -14.41
N SER A 271 1.74 -14.47 -13.49
CA SER A 271 1.95 -13.22 -12.76
C SER A 271 3.43 -12.97 -12.47
N VAL A 272 3.78 -11.72 -12.21
CA VAL A 272 5.09 -11.28 -11.68
C VAL A 272 4.89 -10.60 -10.32
N THR A 273 5.86 -10.73 -9.41
CA THR A 273 5.79 -10.10 -8.09
C THR A 273 6.88 -9.04 -7.96
N TYR A 274 6.47 -7.79 -7.76
CA TYR A 274 7.38 -6.70 -7.42
C TYR A 274 7.46 -6.56 -5.90
N THR A 275 8.67 -6.55 -5.34
CA THR A 275 8.92 -6.10 -3.96
C THR A 275 9.12 -4.60 -3.94
N ILE A 276 8.52 -3.91 -2.96
CA ILE A 276 8.62 -2.45 -2.83
C ILE A 276 9.48 -2.11 -1.61
N SER A 277 10.46 -1.25 -1.81
CA SER A 277 11.40 -0.78 -0.78
C SER A 277 11.64 0.72 -0.88
N GLY A 278 12.38 1.28 0.09
CA GLY A 278 12.71 2.70 0.18
C GLY A 278 11.95 3.42 1.29
N THR A 279 11.91 4.75 1.24
CA THR A 279 11.23 5.62 2.22
C THR A 279 10.44 6.67 1.44
N PRO A 280 9.09 6.71 1.53
CA PRO A 280 8.31 7.68 0.78
C PRO A 280 8.59 9.12 1.21
N SER A 281 8.81 10.00 0.24
CA SER A 281 9.08 11.43 0.46
C SER A 281 7.87 12.26 0.85
N GLY A 282 6.67 11.69 0.74
CA GLY A 282 5.40 12.36 1.03
C GLY A 282 4.25 11.36 1.09
N SER A 283 3.04 11.84 1.38
CA SER A 283 1.78 11.09 1.21
C SER A 283 1.12 11.32 -0.15
N GLY A 284 0.24 10.41 -0.57
CA GLY A 284 -0.46 10.48 -1.86
C GLY A 284 -0.36 9.19 -2.66
N THR A 285 -0.17 9.30 -3.98
CA THR A 285 -0.04 8.15 -4.89
C THR A 285 1.39 8.03 -5.41
N ALA A 286 2.03 6.89 -5.12
CA ALA A 286 3.26 6.44 -5.77
C ALA A 286 2.89 5.65 -7.05
N SER A 287 3.48 6.02 -8.18
CA SER A 287 3.21 5.41 -9.50
C SER A 287 4.50 4.83 -10.09
N PHE A 288 4.45 3.58 -10.54
CA PHE A 288 5.57 2.84 -11.12
C PHE A 288 5.24 2.45 -12.56
N SER A 289 6.07 2.87 -13.51
CA SER A 289 5.94 2.50 -14.93
C SER A 289 6.54 1.11 -15.15
N ILE A 290 5.70 0.10 -15.17
CA ILE A 290 6.07 -1.32 -15.32
C ILE A 290 6.08 -1.69 -16.81
N SER A 291 7.07 -2.47 -17.26
CA SER A 291 7.13 -3.01 -18.62
C SER A 291 7.59 -4.47 -18.61
N ILE A 292 6.76 -5.39 -19.08
CA ILE A 292 7.05 -6.84 -19.15
C ILE A 292 6.57 -7.36 -20.51
N GLY A 293 7.38 -8.20 -21.16
CA GLY A 293 6.97 -8.92 -22.36
C GLY A 293 6.52 -8.04 -23.53
N GLY A 294 7.10 -6.84 -23.68
CA GLY A 294 6.70 -5.86 -24.71
C GLY A 294 5.40 -5.11 -24.42
N LYS A 295 4.83 -5.21 -23.21
CA LYS A 295 3.67 -4.43 -22.74
C LYS A 295 4.05 -3.57 -21.54
N SER A 296 3.45 -2.39 -21.44
CA SER A 296 3.66 -1.47 -20.32
C SER A 296 2.35 -1.11 -19.63
N CYS A 297 2.38 -0.91 -18.31
CA CYS A 297 1.27 -0.36 -17.53
C CYS A 297 1.79 0.43 -16.31
N ILE A 298 0.89 1.16 -15.63
CA ILE A 298 1.25 1.93 -14.42
C ILE A 298 0.68 1.23 -13.20
N LEU A 299 1.55 0.68 -12.35
CA LEU A 299 1.19 0.22 -11.00
C LEU A 299 1.06 1.46 -10.11
N THR A 300 -0.05 1.59 -9.40
CA THR A 300 -0.25 2.66 -8.41
C THR A 300 -0.34 2.10 -7.00
N ARG A 301 0.25 2.81 -6.04
CA ARG A 301 0.29 2.47 -4.62
C ARG A 301 -0.04 3.71 -3.79
N LYS A 302 -0.98 3.59 -2.85
CA LYS A 302 -1.29 4.67 -1.91
C LYS A 302 -0.26 4.72 -0.79
N VAL A 303 0.20 5.92 -0.46
CA VAL A 303 1.04 6.24 0.70
C VAL A 303 0.23 7.08 1.68
N THR A 304 0.06 6.61 2.91
CA THR A 304 -0.66 7.31 3.98
C THR A 304 0.24 8.35 4.63
N SER A 305 -0.35 9.47 5.07
CA SER A 305 0.41 10.51 5.78
C SER A 305 0.74 10.09 7.20
N SER A 306 1.94 10.46 7.65
CA SER A 306 2.38 10.35 9.04
C SER A 306 2.02 11.65 9.77
N ILE A 307 1.00 11.61 10.63
CA ILE A 307 0.69 12.72 11.54
C ILE A 307 1.49 12.58 12.83
N THR A 308 2.28 13.59 13.18
CA THR A 308 2.81 13.76 14.54
C THR A 308 1.74 14.46 15.38
N ILE A 309 1.13 13.73 16.30
CA ILE A 309 0.19 14.30 17.29
C ILE A 309 1.01 15.10 18.31
N PRO A 310 0.68 16.36 18.65
CA PRO A 310 1.40 17.12 19.67
C PRO A 310 1.48 16.40 21.02
N SER A 311 2.57 16.57 21.77
CA SER A 311 2.82 15.88 23.05
C SER A 311 1.74 16.08 24.12
N GLY A 312 1.01 17.20 24.07
CA GLY A 312 -0.12 17.49 24.95
C GLY A 312 -1.46 16.91 24.51
N ILE A 313 -1.55 16.16 23.40
CA ILE A 313 -2.81 15.68 22.82
C ILE A 313 -2.79 14.14 22.77
N ILE A 314 -3.83 13.53 23.36
CA ILE A 314 -4.05 12.08 23.33
C ILE A 314 -5.46 11.83 22.80
N LEU A 315 -5.57 11.25 21.60
CA LEU A 315 -6.84 10.88 21.02
C LEU A 315 -7.39 9.61 21.69
N GLY A 316 -8.73 9.47 21.68
CA GLY A 316 -9.45 8.30 22.14
C GLY A 316 -9.04 7.06 21.35
N GLN A 317 -9.24 5.90 21.96
CA GLN A 317 -8.81 4.61 21.42
C GLN A 317 -10.02 3.70 21.18
N ASN A 318 -9.92 2.83 20.17
CA ASN A 318 -10.93 1.82 19.82
C ASN A 318 -12.35 2.39 19.64
N VAL A 319 -12.44 3.58 19.05
CA VAL A 319 -13.71 4.28 18.80
C VAL A 319 -14.52 3.52 17.75
N THR A 320 -15.84 3.54 17.84
CA THR A 320 -16.74 2.86 16.89
C THR A 320 -17.81 3.82 16.38
N TYR A 321 -18.07 3.77 15.07
CA TYR A 321 -19.27 4.33 14.45
C TYR A 321 -20.18 3.19 13.99
N PHE A 322 -21.47 3.31 14.30
CA PHE A 322 -22.48 2.34 13.93
C PHE A 322 -23.32 2.88 12.77
N VAL A 323 -23.56 2.02 11.79
CA VAL A 323 -24.53 2.19 10.72
C VAL A 323 -25.68 1.25 11.05
N THR A 324 -26.91 1.77 11.16
CA THR A 324 -28.07 0.94 11.40
C THR A 324 -28.76 0.60 10.10
N SER A 325 -28.83 -0.68 9.77
CA SER A 325 -29.28 -1.20 8.49
C SER A 325 -29.97 -2.54 8.72
N VAL A 326 -31.26 -2.62 8.38
CA VAL A 326 -32.12 -3.75 8.75
C VAL A 326 -33.13 -4.07 7.66
N TYR A 327 -33.31 -5.35 7.39
CA TYR A 327 -34.45 -5.89 6.66
C TYR A 327 -34.93 -7.12 7.39
N ASP A 328 -36.14 -7.04 7.94
CA ASP A 328 -36.74 -8.14 8.64
C ASP A 328 -38.25 -8.15 8.46
N LYS A 329 -38.81 -9.36 8.45
CA LYS A 329 -40.22 -9.65 8.19
C LYS A 329 -40.81 -10.64 9.16
N ASP A 330 -39.99 -11.46 9.83
CA ASP A 330 -40.38 -12.51 10.76
C ASP A 330 -39.46 -12.44 11.99
N TYR A 331 -39.44 -11.26 12.61
CA TYR A 331 -38.59 -10.88 13.74
C TYR A 331 -39.19 -11.24 15.11
N LEU A 332 -40.42 -11.77 15.16
CA LEU A 332 -41.02 -12.31 16.38
C LEU A 332 -41.09 -13.86 16.33
N PRO A 333 -40.86 -14.53 17.47
CA PRO A 333 -40.40 -13.98 18.74
C PRO A 333 -38.90 -13.59 18.69
N TYR A 334 -38.58 -12.37 19.11
CA TYR A 334 -37.19 -11.96 19.25
C TYR A 334 -36.49 -12.77 20.35
N THR A 335 -35.32 -13.33 20.02
CA THR A 335 -34.46 -14.04 20.96
C THR A 335 -33.13 -13.31 21.13
N VAL A 336 -32.71 -13.07 22.38
CA VAL A 336 -31.40 -12.46 22.66
C VAL A 336 -30.28 -13.31 22.05
N PRO A 337 -29.41 -12.75 21.18
CA PRO A 337 -28.33 -13.50 20.56
C PRO A 337 -27.34 -14.09 21.58
N THR A 338 -26.89 -15.33 21.32
CA THR A 338 -25.90 -16.02 22.16
C THR A 338 -24.51 -16.08 21.52
N GLY A 339 -24.41 -15.87 20.20
CA GLY A 339 -23.16 -15.83 19.43
C GLY A 339 -22.89 -14.47 18.79
N ASP A 340 -21.82 -14.39 18.01
CA ASP A 340 -21.41 -13.19 17.29
C ASP A 340 -22.47 -12.76 16.25
N ALA A 341 -22.49 -11.46 15.91
CA ALA A 341 -23.39 -10.93 14.88
C ALA A 341 -23.05 -11.49 13.48
N SER A 342 -24.06 -11.69 12.64
CA SER A 342 -23.90 -12.19 11.28
C SER A 342 -24.68 -11.40 10.24
N THR A 343 -24.34 -11.59 8.95
CA THR A 343 -25.10 -11.07 7.79
C THR A 343 -26.10 -12.09 7.24
N ASN A 344 -26.30 -13.23 7.92
CA ASN A 344 -27.23 -14.27 7.49
C ASN A 344 -28.67 -13.90 7.87
N VAL A 345 -29.63 -14.23 7.01
CA VAL A 345 -31.06 -14.20 7.37
C VAL A 345 -31.36 -15.38 8.31
N GLN A 346 -32.13 -15.12 9.37
CA GLN A 346 -32.53 -16.06 10.40
C GLN A 346 -34.00 -15.86 10.75
N ALA A 347 -34.86 -16.66 10.11
CA ALA A 347 -36.27 -16.74 10.46
C ALA A 347 -36.48 -17.01 11.96
N ALA A 348 -37.30 -16.20 12.65
CA ALA A 348 -37.58 -16.40 14.07
C ALA A 348 -38.58 -17.55 14.28
N ASP A 349 -39.78 -17.44 13.72
CA ASP A 349 -40.74 -18.56 13.60
C ASP A 349 -41.14 -18.90 12.14
N GLY A 350 -40.69 -18.10 11.16
CA GLY A 350 -40.99 -18.28 9.74
C GLY A 350 -42.32 -17.66 9.27
N SER A 351 -43.02 -16.93 10.14
CA SER A 351 -44.29 -16.24 9.84
C SER A 351 -44.09 -14.73 9.78
N ASN A 352 -44.45 -14.11 8.66
CA ASN A 352 -44.24 -12.66 8.53
C ASN A 352 -45.15 -11.83 9.47
N GLU A 353 -44.60 -10.83 10.15
CA GLU A 353 -45.37 -9.78 10.81
C GLU A 353 -46.07 -8.83 9.80
N MET A 354 -47.05 -8.09 10.33
CA MET A 354 -47.80 -7.08 9.58
C MET A 354 -46.94 -5.90 9.11
N VAL A 355 -45.86 -5.57 9.83
CA VAL A 355 -44.97 -4.43 9.53
C VAL A 355 -43.60 -4.97 9.17
N THR A 356 -43.22 -4.87 7.90
CA THR A 356 -41.84 -5.16 7.48
C THR A 356 -40.90 -4.07 7.97
N VAL A 357 -39.88 -4.42 8.75
CA VAL A 357 -38.78 -3.51 9.10
C VAL A 357 -37.84 -3.43 7.90
N ASN A 358 -37.62 -2.23 7.35
CA ASN A 358 -36.79 -2.05 6.15
C ASN A 358 -36.11 -0.67 6.16
N VAL A 359 -34.91 -0.61 6.73
CA VAL A 359 -34.09 0.60 6.86
C VAL A 359 -32.76 0.35 6.17
N GLN A 360 -32.42 1.20 5.20
CA GLN A 360 -31.11 1.15 4.55
C GLN A 360 -30.13 2.06 5.29
N GLY A 361 -29.16 1.47 5.99
CA GLY A 361 -28.03 2.23 6.52
C GLY A 361 -27.12 2.72 5.38
N THR A 362 -26.68 3.97 5.41
CA THR A 362 -25.81 4.53 4.36
C THR A 362 -24.70 5.43 4.89
N ILE A 363 -23.59 5.48 4.15
CA ILE A 363 -22.57 6.53 4.26
C ILE A 363 -22.41 7.17 2.88
N THR A 364 -22.75 8.45 2.77
CA THR A 364 -22.76 9.17 1.49
C THR A 364 -21.39 9.78 1.14
N PRO A 365 -21.19 10.26 -0.11
CA PRO A 365 -20.00 11.03 -0.48
C PRO A 365 -19.84 12.38 0.22
N SER A 366 -20.93 12.98 0.74
CA SER A 366 -20.84 14.17 1.60
C SER A 366 -20.25 13.84 2.97
N GLY A 367 -20.40 12.59 3.41
CA GLY A 367 -19.91 12.07 4.67
C GLY A 367 -20.80 12.40 5.87
N VAL A 368 -20.51 11.70 6.97
CA VAL A 368 -21.09 11.88 8.29
C VAL A 368 -20.02 12.45 9.22
N LYS A 369 -20.38 13.45 10.03
CA LYS A 369 -19.50 13.96 11.10
C LYS A 369 -19.51 12.98 12.27
N VAL A 370 -18.32 12.64 12.76
CA VAL A 370 -18.12 11.77 13.92
C VAL A 370 -17.16 12.43 14.90
N ASN A 371 -17.32 12.11 16.18
CA ASN A 371 -16.47 12.62 17.24
C ASN A 371 -15.43 11.58 17.62
N ILE A 372 -14.16 11.98 17.77
CA ILE A 372 -13.12 11.18 18.42
C ILE A 372 -12.84 11.84 19.77
N PRO A 373 -12.97 11.14 20.92
CA PRO A 373 -12.60 11.69 22.22
C PRO A 373 -11.16 12.20 22.22
N VAL A 374 -10.85 13.24 23.00
CA VAL A 374 -9.49 13.72 23.16
C VAL A 374 -9.23 14.16 24.60
N LYS A 375 -8.11 13.71 25.16
CA LYS A 375 -7.53 14.27 26.38
C LYS A 375 -6.47 15.27 25.96
N VAL A 376 -6.66 16.53 26.37
CA VAL A 376 -5.69 17.60 26.19
C VAL A 376 -4.99 17.85 27.53
N GLU A 377 -3.70 17.57 27.59
CA GLU A 377 -2.81 17.84 28.74
C GLU A 377 -2.04 19.16 28.57
N GLN A 378 -1.82 19.57 27.32
CA GLN A 378 -1.32 20.89 26.94
C GLN A 378 -1.95 21.30 25.62
N GLY A 379 -2.45 22.53 25.53
CA GLY A 379 -3.12 23.02 24.33
C GLY A 379 -2.19 23.08 23.11
N GLY A 380 -2.74 22.87 21.92
CA GLY A 380 -1.98 22.85 20.67
C GLY A 380 -2.84 22.70 19.43
N ILE A 381 -2.21 22.74 18.26
CA ILE A 381 -2.88 22.50 16.97
C ILE A 381 -2.68 21.04 16.59
N LEU A 382 -3.75 20.26 16.56
CA LEU A 382 -3.75 18.93 15.96
C LEU A 382 -3.70 19.10 14.42
N PRO A 383 -2.68 18.54 13.72
CA PRO A 383 -2.63 18.62 12.26
C PRO A 383 -3.80 17.90 11.57
N ALA A 384 -4.01 18.22 10.30
CA ALA A 384 -4.96 17.48 9.46
C ALA A 384 -4.51 16.03 9.24
N TYR A 385 -5.46 15.10 9.14
CA TYR A 385 -5.20 13.69 8.89
C TYR A 385 -6.25 13.10 7.95
N SER A 386 -5.87 12.06 7.21
CA SER A 386 -6.78 11.27 6.40
C SER A 386 -6.27 9.85 6.19
N THR A 387 -7.16 8.88 6.36
CA THR A 387 -6.91 7.46 6.12
C THR A 387 -8.11 6.83 5.41
N THR A 388 -7.86 5.78 4.62
CA THR A 388 -8.88 5.13 3.77
C THR A 388 -8.83 3.63 3.98
N ILE A 389 -10.01 3.01 4.09
CA ILE A 389 -10.20 1.56 4.07
C ILE A 389 -11.11 1.19 2.92
N THR A 390 -11.04 -0.07 2.51
CA THR A 390 -11.97 -0.68 1.57
C THR A 390 -12.96 -1.54 2.36
N ILE A 391 -14.25 -1.30 2.19
CA ILE A 391 -15.32 -2.15 2.70
C ILE A 391 -15.60 -3.20 1.60
N PRO A 392 -15.56 -4.50 1.92
CA PRO A 392 -15.74 -5.55 0.94
C PRO A 392 -17.20 -5.63 0.45
N ALA A 393 -17.41 -6.27 -0.70
CA ALA A 393 -18.69 -6.27 -1.42
C ALA A 393 -19.81 -7.09 -0.73
N ASP A 394 -19.44 -8.08 0.07
CA ASP A 394 -20.34 -8.88 0.91
C ASP A 394 -20.91 -8.08 2.11
N MET A 395 -20.21 -7.02 2.51
CA MET A 395 -20.66 -6.06 3.53
C MET A 395 -21.46 -4.86 2.96
N THR A 396 -21.88 -4.92 1.69
CA THR A 396 -22.78 -3.91 1.10
C THR A 396 -24.05 -4.53 0.50
N GLU A 397 -25.15 -3.79 0.53
CA GLU A 397 -26.42 -4.27 -0.01
C GLU A 397 -26.44 -4.35 -1.55
N ASP A 398 -25.66 -3.50 -2.21
CA ASP A 398 -25.54 -3.45 -3.68
C ASP A 398 -24.51 -4.45 -4.24
N GLY A 399 -23.78 -5.19 -3.40
CA GLY A 399 -22.71 -6.08 -3.84
C GLY A 399 -21.51 -5.36 -4.45
N VAL A 400 -21.35 -4.04 -4.20
CA VAL A 400 -20.26 -3.22 -4.74
C VAL A 400 -19.37 -2.74 -3.60
N SER A 401 -18.14 -3.25 -3.55
CA SER A 401 -17.12 -2.76 -2.62
C SER A 401 -16.90 -1.25 -2.75
N ARG A 402 -16.84 -0.54 -1.61
CA ARG A 402 -16.64 0.91 -1.54
C ARG A 402 -15.46 1.26 -0.65
N ASN A 403 -14.74 2.33 -1.00
CA ASN A 403 -13.74 2.90 -0.11
C ASN A 403 -14.41 3.90 0.85
N LEU A 404 -14.15 3.78 2.14
CA LEU A 404 -14.46 4.81 3.14
C LEU A 404 -13.19 5.57 3.50
N THR A 405 -13.32 6.88 3.73
CA THR A 405 -12.24 7.74 4.23
C THR A 405 -12.66 8.38 5.56
N LEU A 406 -11.87 8.13 6.60
CA LEU A 406 -11.87 8.89 7.85
C LEU A 406 -10.89 10.05 7.68
N SER A 407 -11.31 11.27 7.99
CA SER A 407 -10.45 12.45 7.88
C SER A 407 -10.85 13.55 8.84
N TRP A 408 -9.89 14.38 9.26
CA TRP A 408 -10.16 15.62 9.97
C TRP A 408 -9.26 16.74 9.46
N ALA A 409 -9.79 17.96 9.46
CA ALA A 409 -9.00 19.16 9.21
C ALA A 409 -8.15 19.50 10.44
N SER A 410 -7.13 20.34 10.25
CA SER A 410 -6.32 20.89 11.33
C SER A 410 -7.23 21.62 12.33
N GLN A 411 -7.09 21.31 13.62
CA GLN A 411 -7.99 21.78 14.68
C GLN A 411 -7.19 22.26 15.90
N ALA A 412 -7.57 23.42 16.45
CA ALA A 412 -7.11 23.81 17.77
C ALA A 412 -7.70 22.85 18.82
N CYS A 413 -6.85 22.42 19.76
CA CYS A 413 -7.23 21.59 20.89
C CYS A 413 -6.83 22.36 22.16
N ASP A 414 -7.82 22.97 22.81
CA ASP A 414 -7.67 23.78 24.00
C ASP A 414 -7.87 22.94 25.26
N PHE A 415 -7.00 23.14 26.26
CA PHE A 415 -6.91 22.31 27.47
C PHE A 415 -8.25 22.23 28.24
N PHE A 416 -8.92 23.36 28.40
CA PHE A 416 -10.17 23.44 29.17
C PHE A 416 -11.40 23.04 28.36
N ASP A 417 -11.43 23.31 27.05
CA ASP A 417 -12.67 23.29 26.27
C ASP A 417 -12.75 22.11 25.28
N THR A 418 -11.64 21.64 24.72
CA THR A 418 -11.67 20.55 23.75
C THR A 418 -11.79 19.20 24.47
N LYS A 419 -12.86 18.45 24.14
CA LYS A 419 -13.13 17.09 24.63
C LYS A 419 -13.28 16.07 23.50
N PHE A 420 -13.58 16.56 22.29
CA PHE A 420 -13.63 15.79 21.05
C PHE A 420 -12.96 16.58 19.94
N ILE A 421 -12.34 15.88 19.01
CA ILE A 421 -12.08 16.42 17.67
C ILE A 421 -13.23 16.03 16.75
N THR A 422 -13.59 16.91 15.82
CA THR A 422 -14.55 16.56 14.76
C THR A 422 -13.79 15.91 13.62
N ALA A 423 -14.20 14.69 13.26
CA ALA A 423 -13.76 13.99 12.06
C ALA A 423 -14.97 13.73 11.14
N THR A 424 -14.69 13.29 9.92
CA THR A 424 -15.69 12.94 8.91
C THR A 424 -15.37 11.57 8.35
N ILE A 425 -16.35 10.67 8.33
CA ILE A 425 -16.31 9.42 7.54
C ILE A 425 -17.13 9.66 6.27
N LYS A 426 -16.52 9.47 5.10
CA LYS A 426 -17.21 9.61 3.79
C LYS A 426 -16.93 8.44 2.86
N ALA A 427 -17.90 8.12 2.02
CA ALA A 427 -17.72 7.12 0.96
C ALA A 427 -17.08 7.74 -0.30
N ILE A 428 -16.30 6.94 -1.01
CA ILE A 428 -15.56 7.32 -2.22
C ILE A 428 -16.03 6.45 -3.38
N GLY A 429 -16.32 7.07 -4.53
CA GLY A 429 -16.80 6.38 -5.73
C GLY A 429 -18.29 6.01 -5.73
N GLY A 430 -19.05 6.43 -4.72
CA GLY A 430 -20.49 6.21 -4.59
C GLY A 430 -20.93 6.33 -3.13
N THR A 431 -22.24 6.26 -2.88
CA THR A 431 -22.78 5.99 -1.53
C THR A 431 -22.46 4.55 -1.16
N LEU A 432 -22.00 4.32 0.07
CA LEU A 432 -22.00 2.98 0.67
C LEU A 432 -23.40 2.70 1.20
N ASN A 433 -23.99 1.61 0.74
CA ASN A 433 -25.22 1.04 1.26
C ASN A 433 -24.83 -0.15 2.13
N ALA A 434 -24.93 -0.02 3.46
CA ALA A 434 -24.58 -1.09 4.39
C ALA A 434 -25.49 -2.31 4.19
N LYS A 435 -25.06 -3.50 4.62
CA LYS A 435 -25.84 -4.72 4.38
C LYS A 435 -27.15 -4.59 5.17
N LYS A 436 -28.28 -5.03 4.63
CA LYS A 436 -29.49 -5.09 5.47
C LYS A 436 -29.43 -6.33 6.33
N LEU A 437 -29.33 -6.12 7.64
CA LEU A 437 -29.21 -7.19 8.62
C LEU A 437 -30.58 -7.66 9.11
N ASP A 438 -30.58 -8.89 9.61
CA ASP A 438 -31.69 -9.56 10.27
C ASP A 438 -31.68 -9.21 11.78
N ILE A 439 -32.83 -9.05 12.43
CA ILE A 439 -32.89 -8.64 13.84
C ILE A 439 -32.41 -9.75 14.77
N ASN A 440 -32.70 -11.01 14.44
CA ASN A 440 -32.37 -12.16 15.29
C ASN A 440 -30.90 -12.60 15.12
N SER A 441 -30.24 -12.24 14.02
CA SER A 441 -28.82 -12.58 13.76
C SER A 441 -27.84 -11.38 13.74
N GLY A 442 -28.31 -10.17 13.43
CA GLY A 442 -27.47 -9.01 13.08
C GLY A 442 -26.99 -8.14 14.24
N ILE A 443 -27.34 -8.49 15.48
CA ILE A 443 -27.01 -7.71 16.68
C ILE A 443 -25.76 -8.26 17.39
N GLY A 444 -25.65 -9.58 17.50
CA GLY A 444 -24.61 -10.28 18.27
C GLY A 444 -24.80 -10.22 19.79
N ASN A 445 -24.18 -11.16 20.49
CA ASN A 445 -24.19 -11.25 21.96
C ASN A 445 -23.48 -10.07 22.65
N ASP A 446 -22.58 -9.40 21.94
CA ASP A 446 -21.88 -8.19 22.39
C ASP A 446 -22.66 -6.90 22.09
N ALA A 447 -23.79 -6.98 21.39
CA ALA A 447 -24.59 -5.85 20.90
C ALA A 447 -23.80 -4.79 20.09
N LEU A 448 -22.71 -5.19 19.43
CA LEU A 448 -21.92 -4.31 18.56
C LEU A 448 -22.26 -4.47 17.08
N GLY A 449 -22.98 -5.52 16.67
CA GLY A 449 -23.23 -5.82 15.27
C GLY A 449 -21.97 -6.22 14.49
N VAL A 450 -22.12 -6.36 13.17
CA VAL A 450 -21.09 -6.90 12.28
C VAL A 450 -20.00 -5.85 11.99
N LEU A 451 -18.72 -6.23 12.05
CA LEU A 451 -17.62 -5.35 11.68
C LEU A 451 -17.50 -5.23 10.15
N MET A 452 -17.77 -4.04 9.60
CA MET A 452 -17.63 -3.77 8.16
C MET A 452 -16.17 -3.49 7.76
N GLY A 453 -15.43 -2.84 8.65
CA GLY A 453 -14.06 -2.42 8.42
C GLY A 453 -13.52 -1.54 9.53
N GLN A 454 -12.21 -1.34 9.55
CA GLN A 454 -11.53 -0.66 10.65
C GLN A 454 -10.40 0.23 10.15
N PHE A 455 -10.51 1.53 10.39
CA PHE A 455 -9.41 2.47 10.18
C PHE A 455 -8.36 2.32 11.28
N THR A 456 -7.10 2.61 10.95
CA THR A 456 -6.01 2.79 11.93
C THR A 456 -5.59 4.25 11.91
N TYR A 457 -5.37 4.86 13.09
CA TYR A 457 -4.87 6.24 13.22
C TYR A 457 -3.92 6.40 14.42
N PRO A 458 -2.94 7.34 14.39
CA PRO A 458 -2.09 7.64 15.54
C PRO A 458 -2.88 8.37 16.63
N TYR A 459 -2.71 7.97 17.88
CA TYR A 459 -3.44 8.56 19.01
C TYR A 459 -2.55 9.35 19.99
N ASN A 460 -1.23 9.31 19.86
CA ASN A 460 -0.30 10.08 20.70
C ASN A 460 1.01 10.47 19.97
N ASN A 461 1.79 11.36 20.59
CA ASN A 461 3.07 11.87 20.04
C ASN A 461 4.17 10.81 19.86
N ALA A 462 4.06 9.65 20.50
CA ALA A 462 4.96 8.53 20.27
C ALA A 462 4.59 7.71 19.02
N GLY A 463 3.59 8.13 18.24
CA GLY A 463 3.18 7.48 17.00
C GLY A 463 2.39 6.18 17.20
N ASN A 464 2.00 5.85 18.43
CA ASN A 464 1.19 4.65 18.69
C ASN A 464 -0.16 4.78 17.99
N THR A 465 -0.61 3.68 17.39
CA THR A 465 -1.85 3.63 16.63
C THR A 465 -2.98 2.95 17.40
N THR A 466 -4.21 3.31 17.05
CA THR A 466 -5.43 2.69 17.56
C THR A 466 -6.47 2.55 16.44
N SER A 467 -7.58 1.88 16.74
CA SER A 467 -8.63 1.58 15.77
C SER A 467 -9.79 2.59 15.80
N TYR A 468 -10.34 2.88 14.62
CA TYR A 468 -11.69 3.41 14.45
C TYR A 468 -12.52 2.37 13.67
N SER A 469 -13.46 1.71 14.33
CA SER A 469 -14.29 0.67 13.72
C SER A 469 -15.55 1.26 13.07
N VAL A 470 -15.94 0.73 11.90
CA VAL A 470 -17.26 0.96 11.29
C VAL A 470 -18.02 -0.36 11.38
N ARG A 471 -19.16 -0.34 12.06
CA ARG A 471 -20.00 -1.52 12.31
C ARG A 471 -21.40 -1.34 11.75
N ASP A 472 -21.98 -2.43 11.29
CA ASP A 472 -23.34 -2.54 10.78
C ASP A 472 -24.21 -3.23 11.84
N ILE A 473 -25.43 -2.77 12.09
CA ILE A 473 -26.30 -3.35 13.12
C ILE A 473 -27.78 -3.26 12.74
N ALA A 474 -28.54 -4.31 13.03
CA ALA A 474 -29.99 -4.35 12.77
C ALA A 474 -30.81 -3.35 13.62
N GLY A 475 -30.21 -2.85 14.71
CA GLY A 475 -30.88 -2.09 15.76
C GLY A 475 -31.12 -2.97 16.99
N ILE A 476 -31.21 -2.34 18.16
CA ILE A 476 -31.37 -2.99 19.46
C ILE A 476 -32.86 -3.00 19.85
N PRO A 477 -33.52 -4.18 19.95
CA PRO A 477 -34.91 -4.28 20.39
C PRO A 477 -35.12 -3.79 21.82
N ASP A 478 -36.26 -3.17 22.07
CA ASP A 478 -36.73 -2.82 23.42
C ASP A 478 -36.75 -4.04 24.37
N ARG A 479 -36.70 -3.78 25.69
CA ARG A 479 -36.88 -4.83 26.71
C ARG A 479 -38.19 -5.61 26.51
N MET A 480 -39.22 -4.96 25.99
CA MET A 480 -40.55 -5.54 25.76
C MET A 480 -40.89 -5.69 24.26
N PHE A 481 -39.90 -5.75 23.37
CA PHE A 481 -40.13 -5.88 21.92
C PHE A 481 -40.94 -7.15 21.57
N GLY A 482 -42.15 -6.97 21.05
CA GLY A 482 -43.11 -8.06 20.79
C GLY A 482 -43.73 -8.69 22.04
N VAL A 483 -43.43 -8.19 23.23
CA VAL A 483 -43.93 -8.72 24.52
C VAL A 483 -45.12 -7.89 24.99
N ALA A 484 -46.18 -8.56 25.44
CA ALA A 484 -47.37 -7.89 25.94
C ALA A 484 -47.11 -7.03 27.18
N ASP A 485 -47.60 -5.79 27.16
CA ASP A 485 -47.70 -4.93 28.34
C ASP A 485 -48.78 -5.41 29.33
N ASN A 486 -48.97 -4.70 30.45
CA ASN A 486 -49.97 -5.07 31.45
C ASN A 486 -51.43 -4.89 30.99
N THR A 487 -51.70 -4.47 29.74
CA THR A 487 -53.04 -4.53 29.11
C THR A 487 -53.24 -5.74 28.22
N GLY A 488 -52.17 -6.51 27.98
CA GLY A 488 -52.16 -7.64 27.03
C GLY A 488 -51.78 -7.23 25.59
N ASN A 489 -51.33 -5.99 25.38
CA ASN A 489 -50.98 -5.50 24.05
C ASN A 489 -49.46 -5.64 23.81
N SER A 490 -49.06 -6.42 22.79
CA SER A 490 -47.66 -6.61 22.40
C SER A 490 -47.12 -5.56 21.42
N ALA A 491 -47.97 -4.70 20.86
CA ALA A 491 -47.59 -3.72 19.84
C ALA A 491 -47.10 -2.38 20.43
N THR A 492 -47.18 -2.18 21.75
CA THR A 492 -46.83 -0.92 22.43
C THR A 492 -45.33 -0.67 22.56
N HIS A 493 -44.51 -1.73 22.53
CA HIS A 493 -43.05 -1.68 22.73
C HIS A 493 -42.23 -2.09 21.50
N MET A 494 -42.78 -1.90 20.28
CA MET A 494 -42.11 -2.23 19.02
C MET A 494 -41.02 -1.20 18.66
N MET A 495 -39.99 -1.07 19.48
CA MET A 495 -38.89 -0.10 19.33
C MET A 495 -37.58 -0.79 18.95
N LEU A 496 -36.86 -0.23 17.97
CA LEU A 496 -35.48 -0.57 17.61
C LEU A 496 -34.59 0.68 17.79
N TYR A 497 -33.60 0.60 18.65
CA TYR A 497 -32.67 1.71 18.94
C TYR A 497 -31.33 1.53 18.22
N SER A 498 -30.59 2.61 17.99
CA SER A 498 -29.20 2.53 17.51
C SER A 498 -28.21 2.77 18.65
N PRO A 499 -27.12 1.98 18.73
CA PRO A 499 -26.00 2.30 19.61
C PRO A 499 -25.25 3.55 19.11
N VAL A 500 -24.79 4.38 20.05
CA VAL A 500 -23.95 5.56 19.80
C VAL A 500 -22.83 5.62 20.84
N VAL A 501 -21.62 6.01 20.44
CA VAL A 501 -20.52 6.27 21.39
C VAL A 501 -20.67 7.69 21.93
N ALA A 502 -20.80 7.81 23.25
CA ALA A 502 -20.96 9.09 23.92
C ALA A 502 -19.62 9.70 24.37
N GLU A 503 -19.68 10.86 25.01
CA GLU A 503 -18.51 11.62 25.44
C GLU A 503 -17.60 10.86 26.43
N ASP A 504 -18.16 9.93 27.19
CA ASP A 504 -17.41 9.11 28.14
C ASP A 504 -16.64 7.95 27.48
N GLY A 505 -16.78 7.77 26.17
CA GLY A 505 -16.24 6.66 25.39
C GLY A 505 -17.05 5.37 25.52
N LYS A 506 -18.18 5.36 26.24
CA LYS A 506 -19.06 4.19 26.35
C LYS A 506 -20.10 4.17 25.24
N VAL A 507 -20.70 3.00 25.04
CA VAL A 507 -21.84 2.82 24.13
C VAL A 507 -23.15 3.07 24.90
N TRP A 508 -24.02 3.86 24.31
CA TRP A 508 -25.34 4.24 24.81
C TRP A 508 -26.39 4.04 23.73
N LEU A 509 -27.67 4.05 24.09
CA LEU A 509 -28.75 4.15 23.11
C LEU A 509 -28.96 5.61 22.67
N ASN A 510 -29.15 5.79 21.37
CA ASN A 510 -29.33 7.11 20.77
C ASN A 510 -30.66 7.79 21.17
N ASN A 511 -31.74 7.02 21.19
CA ASN A 511 -33.11 7.27 21.68
C ASN A 511 -33.30 7.29 23.21
N ASN A 512 -34.27 8.08 23.72
CA ASN A 512 -35.01 7.74 24.93
C ASN A 512 -35.82 6.47 24.67
N LEU A 513 -36.03 5.66 25.70
CA LEU A 513 -36.94 4.52 25.56
C LEU A 513 -38.34 5.02 25.19
N GLY A 514 -38.98 4.37 24.21
CA GLY A 514 -40.28 4.73 23.66
C GLY A 514 -40.28 5.88 22.63
N ALA A 515 -39.11 6.38 22.19
CA ALA A 515 -39.04 7.46 21.20
C ALA A 515 -39.65 7.06 19.84
N HIS A 516 -40.34 8.00 19.19
CA HIS A 516 -41.01 7.76 17.91
C HIS A 516 -40.04 7.46 16.75
N TYR A 517 -38.78 7.92 16.82
CA TYR A 517 -37.74 7.51 15.87
C TYR A 517 -37.36 6.03 15.96
N ALA A 518 -37.52 5.41 17.14
CA ALA A 518 -37.26 3.99 17.35
C ALA A 518 -38.48 3.09 17.08
N ASN A 519 -39.70 3.64 17.12
CA ASN A 519 -40.94 2.87 16.98
C ASN A 519 -41.20 2.43 15.54
N ILE A 520 -41.11 1.13 15.23
CA ILE A 520 -41.31 0.59 13.87
C ILE A 520 -42.72 0.84 13.32
N ASN A 521 -43.70 1.02 14.22
CA ASN A 521 -45.10 1.28 13.87
C ASN A 521 -45.39 2.77 13.64
N HIS A 522 -44.43 3.67 13.86
CA HIS A 522 -44.61 5.12 13.71
C HIS A 522 -44.11 5.61 12.35
N ALA A 523 -44.84 6.54 11.72
CA ALA A 523 -44.50 7.05 10.38
C ALA A 523 -43.15 7.78 10.29
N SER A 524 -42.58 8.17 11.43
CA SER A 524 -41.24 8.76 11.55
C SER A 524 -40.15 7.76 11.96
N PHE A 525 -40.40 6.46 11.86
CA PHE A 525 -39.41 5.43 12.16
C PHE A 525 -38.12 5.66 11.35
N ASN A 526 -37.03 5.92 12.07
CA ASN A 526 -35.69 6.02 11.54
C ASN A 526 -34.74 5.77 12.72
N PRO A 527 -34.33 4.52 12.98
CA PRO A 527 -33.65 4.15 14.20
C PRO A 527 -32.29 4.85 14.33
N GLY A 528 -31.64 5.20 13.21
CA GLY A 528 -30.40 5.97 13.18
C GLY A 528 -30.56 7.48 13.43
N GLN A 529 -31.79 8.02 13.45
CA GLN A 529 -32.05 9.43 13.73
C GLN A 529 -32.00 9.72 15.23
N GLN A 530 -31.41 10.86 15.58
CA GLN A 530 -31.47 11.43 16.93
C GLN A 530 -32.32 12.71 16.95
N ALA A 531 -32.62 13.23 18.14
CA ALA A 531 -33.29 14.53 18.29
C ALA A 531 -32.62 15.63 17.45
N MET A 532 -33.39 16.27 16.56
CA MET A 532 -32.89 17.34 15.68
C MET A 532 -32.75 18.68 16.41
N SER A 533 -33.50 18.85 17.51
CA SER A 533 -33.39 19.93 18.49
C SER A 533 -33.73 19.40 19.88
N SER A 534 -33.49 20.18 20.93
CA SER A 534 -33.96 19.84 22.27
C SER A 534 -35.49 19.74 22.37
N THR A 535 -36.24 20.44 21.51
CA THR A 535 -37.71 20.46 21.48
C THR A 535 -38.33 19.46 20.50
N ASP A 536 -37.53 18.51 20.00
CA ASP A 536 -37.97 17.49 19.06
C ASP A 536 -38.79 16.39 19.75
N TYR A 537 -40.12 16.54 19.69
CA TYR A 537 -41.08 15.63 20.33
C TYR A 537 -40.97 14.17 19.85
N LEU A 538 -40.45 13.93 18.64
CA LEU A 538 -40.24 12.57 18.11
C LEU A 538 -39.15 11.81 18.90
N ALA A 539 -38.28 12.53 19.61
CA ALA A 539 -37.23 11.97 20.45
C ALA A 539 -37.55 12.00 21.96
N TYR A 540 -38.74 12.46 22.39
CA TYR A 540 -39.07 12.59 23.81
C TYR A 540 -39.22 11.23 24.51
N GLY A 541 -39.84 10.26 23.87
CA GLY A 541 -40.02 8.91 24.42
C GLY A 541 -40.97 8.84 25.61
N SER A 542 -40.86 7.77 26.39
CA SER A 542 -41.75 7.44 27.50
C SER A 542 -41.25 7.99 28.84
N LEU A 543 -42.16 8.12 29.80
CA LEU A 543 -41.91 8.68 31.13
C LEU A 543 -42.18 7.61 32.21
N PHE A 544 -41.13 6.95 32.68
CA PHE A 544 -41.17 5.80 33.58
C PHE A 544 -41.20 6.21 35.05
N GLN A 545 -42.01 5.56 35.88
CA GLN A 545 -41.90 5.66 37.34
C GLN A 545 -40.62 4.96 37.81
N TRP A 546 -39.88 5.55 38.76
CA TRP A 546 -38.56 5.03 39.12
C TRP A 546 -38.67 3.61 39.68
N GLY A 547 -37.84 2.70 39.17
CA GLY A 547 -37.85 1.28 39.56
C GLY A 547 -38.99 0.46 38.95
N ARG A 548 -39.88 1.03 38.14
CA ARG A 548 -40.97 0.29 37.47
C ARG A 548 -40.49 -0.27 36.13
N LYS A 549 -40.89 -1.51 35.82
CA LYS A 549 -40.63 -2.10 34.49
C LYS A 549 -41.48 -1.40 33.41
N PRO A 550 -41.13 -1.47 32.11
CA PRO A 550 -42.02 -1.05 31.04
C PRO A 550 -43.28 -1.94 31.11
N ASP A 551 -44.44 -1.34 31.36
CA ASP A 551 -45.70 -2.05 31.51
C ASP A 551 -46.91 -1.30 30.94
N GLY A 552 -46.64 -0.25 30.16
CA GLY A 552 -47.61 0.64 29.55
C GLY A 552 -47.80 1.95 30.31
N HIS A 553 -47.53 2.01 31.62
CA HIS A 553 -47.76 3.23 32.44
C HIS A 553 -46.94 4.45 31.98
N GLU A 554 -45.79 4.17 31.37
CA GLU A 554 -44.83 5.14 30.88
C GLU A 554 -45.23 5.79 29.55
N LEU A 555 -46.17 5.20 28.81
CA LEU A 555 -46.47 5.58 27.43
C LEU A 555 -47.19 6.93 27.37
N ILE A 556 -46.59 7.84 26.59
CA ILE A 556 -47.15 9.16 26.27
C ILE A 556 -47.38 9.25 24.76
N ASN A 557 -48.56 9.71 24.36
CA ASN A 557 -48.86 10.13 23.00
C ASN A 557 -48.49 11.62 22.84
N TRP A 558 -47.42 11.90 22.09
CA TRP A 558 -46.88 13.25 21.93
C TRP A 558 -47.50 14.00 20.75
N GLY A 559 -47.93 15.24 21.01
CA GLY A 559 -48.39 16.16 19.96
C GLY A 559 -47.25 16.99 19.37
N SER A 560 -47.39 17.41 18.11
CA SER A 560 -46.45 18.33 17.48
C SER A 560 -46.43 19.71 18.14
N GLY A 561 -45.29 20.40 18.07
CA GLY A 561 -45.21 21.86 18.24
C GLY A 561 -45.41 22.39 19.66
N GLY A 562 -44.99 21.65 20.70
CA GLY A 562 -45.06 22.11 22.09
C GLY A 562 -46.44 21.97 22.75
N THR A 563 -47.39 21.30 22.09
CA THR A 563 -48.63 20.85 22.74
C THR A 563 -48.28 19.84 23.83
N PRO A 564 -48.84 19.91 25.05
CA PRO A 564 -48.63 18.89 26.06
C PRO A 564 -48.99 17.50 25.53
N GLY A 565 -48.13 16.52 25.79
CA GLY A 565 -48.44 15.12 25.51
C GLY A 565 -49.66 14.64 26.30
N THR A 566 -50.20 13.49 25.90
CA THR A 566 -51.31 12.85 26.62
C THR A 566 -50.89 11.45 27.07
N PRO A 567 -51.01 11.09 28.35
CA PRO A 567 -50.81 9.71 28.78
C PRO A 567 -51.72 8.75 28.03
N VAL A 568 -51.18 7.64 27.53
CA VAL A 568 -51.96 6.61 26.81
C VAL A 568 -52.98 5.96 27.75
N TYR A 569 -52.59 5.75 29.01
CA TYR A 569 -53.46 5.19 30.05
C TYR A 569 -53.65 6.14 31.22
N GLY A 570 -54.78 5.96 31.91
CA GLY A 570 -55.19 6.76 33.06
C GLY A 570 -54.34 6.56 34.32
N LYS A 571 -54.91 6.94 35.47
CA LYS A 571 -54.23 6.90 36.78
C LYS A 571 -55.04 6.16 37.84
N THR A 572 -54.34 5.63 38.84
CA THR A 572 -54.91 5.04 40.07
C THR A 572 -54.15 5.54 41.29
N SER A 573 -54.81 5.64 42.45
CA SER A 573 -54.15 5.92 43.74
C SER A 573 -53.81 4.64 44.53
N THR A 574 -54.05 3.46 43.94
CA THR A 574 -53.74 2.18 44.58
C THR A 574 -52.26 1.86 44.39
N LEU A 575 -51.48 1.99 45.47
CA LEU A 575 -50.06 1.63 45.47
C LEU A 575 -49.89 0.11 45.30
N SER A 576 -48.85 -0.32 44.58
CA SER A 576 -48.55 -1.75 44.40
C SER A 576 -47.07 -1.98 44.14
N ASN A 577 -46.51 -3.06 44.73
CA ASN A 577 -45.14 -3.50 44.45
C ASN A 577 -45.02 -4.27 43.12
N MET A 578 -46.14 -4.81 42.62
CA MET A 578 -46.25 -5.56 41.36
C MET A 578 -47.59 -5.23 40.68
N PRO A 579 -47.69 -4.11 39.94
CA PRO A 579 -48.91 -3.74 39.25
C PRO A 579 -49.25 -4.76 38.15
N SER A 580 -50.53 -5.11 38.02
CA SER A 580 -51.07 -5.95 36.94
C SER A 580 -51.87 -5.13 35.92
N HIS A 581 -51.57 -3.84 35.80
CA HIS A 581 -52.25 -2.88 34.93
C HIS A 581 -51.26 -1.83 34.41
N ALA A 582 -51.58 -1.20 33.28
CA ALA A 582 -50.80 -0.10 32.71
C ALA A 582 -51.16 1.29 33.28
N LEU A 583 -51.96 1.38 34.35
CA LEU A 583 -52.28 2.68 34.96
C LEU A 583 -51.05 3.29 35.65
N PHE A 584 -50.93 4.61 35.56
CA PHE A 584 -49.98 5.40 36.34
C PHE A 584 -50.42 5.46 37.80
N ILE A 585 -49.52 5.17 38.72
CA ILE A 585 -49.87 5.12 40.14
C ILE A 585 -49.52 6.47 40.77
N VAL A 586 -50.54 7.24 41.14
CA VAL A 586 -50.38 8.49 41.88
C VAL A 586 -50.30 8.24 43.39
N SER A 587 -49.51 9.07 44.07
CA SER A 587 -49.35 9.02 45.53
C SER A 587 -49.55 10.40 46.12
N GLY A 588 -50.46 10.51 47.10
CA GLY A 588 -50.80 11.79 47.73
C GLY A 588 -50.00 12.12 48.99
N ALA A 589 -49.12 11.21 49.43
CA ALA A 589 -48.42 11.31 50.71
C ALA A 589 -46.91 11.04 50.56
N SER A 590 -46.11 11.72 51.38
CA SER A 590 -44.66 11.49 51.48
C SER A 590 -44.36 10.02 51.81
N PRO A 591 -43.40 9.35 51.15
CA PRO A 591 -42.35 9.91 50.28
C PRO A 591 -42.74 10.10 48.79
N PHE A 592 -44.02 9.96 48.43
CA PHE A 592 -44.54 10.01 47.07
C PHE A 592 -43.97 8.91 46.17
N ASP A 593 -44.03 7.67 46.66
CA ASP A 593 -43.71 6.45 45.92
C ASP A 593 -44.98 5.79 45.36
N TRP A 594 -44.84 5.05 44.27
CA TRP A 594 -45.90 4.24 43.64
C TRP A 594 -46.03 2.84 44.26
N ARG A 595 -44.99 2.39 44.98
CA ARG A 595 -44.93 1.11 45.68
C ARG A 595 -45.54 1.21 47.08
N THR A 596 -46.05 0.09 47.60
CA THR A 596 -46.38 0.00 49.04
C THR A 596 -45.12 -0.14 49.90
N THR A 597 -44.00 -0.57 49.31
CA THR A 597 -42.70 -0.65 49.97
C THR A 597 -41.60 -0.27 48.98
N GLN A 598 -40.78 0.72 49.34
CA GLN A 598 -39.65 1.15 48.50
C GLN A 598 -38.65 0.00 48.36
N ASP A 599 -38.03 -0.09 47.19
CA ASP A 599 -37.04 -1.10 46.86
C ASP A 599 -35.99 -0.46 45.96
N ASP A 600 -34.74 -0.48 46.40
CA ASP A 600 -33.62 0.23 45.80
C ASP A 600 -32.91 -0.62 44.72
N THR A 601 -33.24 -1.91 44.63
CA THR A 601 -32.53 -2.88 43.78
C THR A 601 -33.10 -3.00 42.37
N LEU A 602 -34.29 -2.44 42.13
CA LEU A 602 -35.11 -2.69 40.95
C LEU A 602 -34.43 -2.35 39.61
N TRP A 603 -33.59 -1.30 39.59
CA TRP A 603 -32.83 -0.85 38.42
C TRP A 603 -31.30 -0.98 38.60
N LEU A 604 -30.85 -1.78 39.58
CA LEU A 604 -29.43 -1.92 39.91
C LEU A 604 -28.69 -2.85 38.92
N GLY A 605 -27.98 -2.25 37.97
CA GLY A 605 -27.16 -2.98 36.99
C GLY A 605 -27.97 -3.71 35.91
N LEU A 606 -27.29 -4.54 35.11
CA LEU A 606 -27.96 -5.38 34.10
C LEU A 606 -29.02 -6.31 34.72
N SER A 607 -28.72 -6.85 35.90
CA SER A 607 -29.55 -7.83 36.63
C SER A 607 -30.71 -7.24 37.45
N GLY A 608 -30.90 -5.91 37.41
CA GLY A 608 -32.03 -5.26 38.09
C GLY A 608 -33.37 -5.82 37.61
N ALA A 609 -34.19 -6.31 38.54
CA ALA A 609 -35.41 -7.09 38.23
C ALA A 609 -36.42 -6.35 37.34
N ASN A 610 -36.46 -5.01 37.41
CA ASN A 610 -37.33 -4.15 36.62
C ASN A 610 -36.54 -3.26 35.63
N ASN A 611 -35.27 -3.57 35.34
CA ASN A 611 -34.43 -2.80 34.40
C ASN A 611 -35.18 -2.62 33.05
N PRO A 612 -35.54 -1.38 32.66
CA PRO A 612 -36.36 -1.11 31.49
C PRO A 612 -35.55 -1.13 30.19
N CYS A 613 -34.23 -1.06 30.26
CA CYS A 613 -33.36 -1.02 29.10
C CYS A 613 -33.28 -2.40 28.40
N PRO A 614 -33.02 -2.42 27.08
CA PRO A 614 -32.74 -3.64 26.31
C PRO A 614 -31.75 -4.63 26.95
N SER A 615 -31.74 -5.87 26.47
CA SER A 615 -30.71 -6.84 26.87
C SER A 615 -29.30 -6.32 26.58
N GLY A 616 -28.37 -6.47 27.53
CA GLY A 616 -27.03 -5.88 27.46
C GLY A 616 -26.94 -4.38 27.82
N PHE A 617 -28.08 -3.73 28.12
CA PHE A 617 -28.14 -2.32 28.52
C PHE A 617 -28.82 -2.15 29.89
N ARG A 618 -28.51 -1.05 30.57
CA ARG A 618 -29.08 -0.65 31.87
C ARG A 618 -29.30 0.85 31.99
N VAL A 619 -30.06 1.24 33.01
CA VAL A 619 -30.18 2.65 33.41
C VAL A 619 -28.80 3.13 33.92
N PRO A 620 -28.28 4.28 33.44
CA PRO A 620 -26.99 4.80 33.88
C PRO A 620 -27.00 5.14 35.36
N THR A 621 -25.83 5.10 35.99
CA THR A 621 -25.65 5.71 37.33
C THR A 621 -25.64 7.23 37.23
N ASP A 622 -25.87 7.89 38.36
CA ASP A 622 -25.68 9.33 38.51
C ASP A 622 -24.26 9.79 38.12
N THR A 623 -23.24 9.03 38.51
CA THR A 623 -21.84 9.29 38.14
C THR A 623 -21.63 9.23 36.62
N GLU A 624 -22.25 8.28 35.92
CA GLU A 624 -22.11 8.15 34.45
C GLU A 624 -22.79 9.29 33.70
N ILE A 625 -24.02 9.65 34.07
CA ILE A 625 -24.75 10.73 33.39
C ILE A 625 -24.15 12.10 33.71
N ASP A 626 -23.67 12.32 34.94
CA ASP A 626 -23.02 13.57 35.34
C ASP A 626 -21.65 13.74 34.67
N LYS A 627 -20.95 12.64 34.38
CA LYS A 627 -19.73 12.68 33.55
C LYS A 627 -20.03 13.27 32.17
N ILE A 628 -21.09 12.82 31.49
CA ILE A 628 -21.53 13.41 30.21
C ILE A 628 -21.84 14.90 30.37
N ARG A 629 -22.61 15.28 31.39
CA ARG A 629 -22.91 16.70 31.69
C ARG A 629 -21.64 17.54 31.87
N ILE A 630 -20.66 17.05 32.63
CA ILE A 630 -19.39 17.75 32.89
C ILE A 630 -18.56 17.89 31.60
N MET A 631 -18.54 16.88 30.72
CA MET A 631 -17.78 16.94 29.47
C MET A 631 -18.43 17.82 28.40
N VAL A 632 -19.75 17.99 28.42
CA VAL A 632 -20.49 18.81 27.44
C VAL A 632 -20.71 20.25 27.92
N GLY A 633 -20.78 20.47 29.24
CA GLY A 633 -21.01 21.78 29.85
C GLY A 633 -22.49 22.09 30.05
N ALA A 634 -22.86 23.37 29.96
CA ALA A 634 -24.19 23.86 30.35
C ALA A 634 -25.35 23.36 29.49
N ASN A 635 -25.07 22.93 28.24
CA ASN A 635 -26.07 22.65 27.21
C ASN A 635 -25.99 21.17 26.78
N ILE A 636 -26.37 20.24 27.68
CA ILE A 636 -26.20 18.79 27.48
C ILE A 636 -26.97 18.23 26.27
N GLU A 637 -27.99 18.93 25.78
CA GLU A 637 -28.69 18.65 24.52
C GLU A 637 -27.75 18.66 23.30
N ASN A 638 -26.61 19.37 23.39
CA ASN A 638 -25.58 19.38 22.34
C ASN A 638 -24.68 18.13 22.33
N SER A 639 -24.81 17.26 23.34
CA SER A 639 -24.07 16.00 23.43
C SER A 639 -24.22 15.09 22.20
N ALA A 640 -23.37 14.08 22.11
CA ALA A 640 -23.51 12.92 21.23
C ALA A 640 -24.82 12.15 21.49
N LEU A 641 -25.40 12.27 22.69
CA LEU A 641 -26.67 11.63 23.04
C LEU A 641 -27.91 12.39 22.56
N LYS A 642 -27.81 13.71 22.29
CA LYS A 642 -28.93 14.56 21.87
C LYS A 642 -30.15 14.45 22.79
N PHE A 643 -29.92 14.79 24.07
CA PHE A 643 -30.98 14.82 25.07
C PHE A 643 -32.09 15.83 24.71
N SER A 644 -33.34 15.42 24.92
CA SER A 644 -34.55 16.15 24.53
C SER A 644 -35.39 16.57 25.75
N PHE A 645 -36.09 17.70 25.63
CA PHE A 645 -36.90 18.35 26.66
C PHE A 645 -38.27 17.66 26.82
N SER A 646 -38.22 16.38 27.18
CA SER A 646 -39.39 15.51 27.38
C SER A 646 -40.28 15.89 28.56
N GLY A 647 -39.83 16.80 29.45
CA GLY A 647 -40.55 17.13 30.68
C GLY A 647 -40.61 15.95 31.66
N ALA A 648 -41.60 15.99 32.55
CA ALA A 648 -41.87 14.94 33.53
C ALA A 648 -43.37 14.77 33.77
N ARG A 649 -43.79 13.62 34.33
CA ARG A 649 -45.16 13.37 34.79
C ARG A 649 -45.17 13.29 36.32
N ILE A 650 -45.96 14.13 36.97
CA ILE A 650 -45.84 14.38 38.42
C ILE A 650 -46.62 13.35 39.26
N ALA A 651 -45.97 12.81 40.30
CA ALA A 651 -46.47 11.73 41.15
C ALA A 651 -47.86 11.98 41.80
N ASN A 652 -48.19 13.22 42.11
CA ASN A 652 -49.36 13.52 42.95
C ASN A 652 -50.65 13.65 42.11
N TYR A 653 -50.53 14.21 40.92
CA TYR A 653 -51.67 14.58 40.07
C TYR A 653 -51.67 13.91 38.69
N SER A 654 -50.55 13.29 38.27
CA SER A 654 -50.34 12.72 36.93
C SER A 654 -50.31 13.76 35.79
N ASP A 655 -50.16 15.05 36.11
CA ASP A 655 -50.01 16.11 35.11
C ASP A 655 -48.61 16.05 34.47
N LEU A 656 -48.52 16.43 33.20
CA LEU A 656 -47.23 16.66 32.54
C LEU A 656 -46.72 18.07 32.86
N ALA A 657 -45.45 18.16 33.25
CA ALA A 657 -44.75 19.39 33.57
C ALA A 657 -43.56 19.61 32.63
N ASP A 658 -43.27 20.88 32.33
CA ASP A 658 -42.05 21.35 31.67
C ASP A 658 -41.72 20.75 30.28
N VAL A 659 -42.70 20.12 29.63
CA VAL A 659 -42.60 19.58 28.27
C VAL A 659 -42.16 20.68 27.30
N GLY A 660 -41.12 20.40 26.52
CA GLY A 660 -40.51 21.36 25.59
C GLY A 660 -39.70 22.48 26.26
N SER A 661 -39.55 22.47 27.58
CA SER A 661 -38.81 23.49 28.34
C SER A 661 -37.62 22.90 29.11
N LEU A 662 -37.79 21.72 29.71
CA LEU A 662 -36.76 21.02 30.49
C LEU A 662 -36.73 19.53 30.15
N TYR A 663 -35.58 18.92 30.42
CA TYR A 663 -35.40 17.48 30.39
C TYR A 663 -35.32 16.92 31.81
N TYR A 664 -35.81 15.70 31.98
CA TYR A 664 -35.67 14.93 33.21
C TYR A 664 -35.23 13.51 32.84
N PHE A 665 -34.09 13.08 33.39
CA PHE A 665 -33.55 11.75 33.20
C PHE A 665 -33.35 11.01 34.51
N TRP A 666 -33.82 9.77 34.55
CA TRP A 666 -33.55 8.84 35.63
C TRP A 666 -32.14 8.28 35.58
N THR A 667 -31.61 8.05 36.78
CA THR A 667 -30.43 7.23 37.02
C THR A 667 -30.85 6.00 37.82
N SER A 668 -30.00 4.97 37.87
CA SER A 668 -30.18 3.83 38.79
C SER A 668 -29.80 4.15 40.24
N SER A 669 -29.26 5.34 40.52
CA SER A 669 -28.81 5.74 41.85
C SER A 669 -29.96 6.26 42.73
N VAL A 670 -29.88 5.99 44.04
CA VAL A 670 -30.86 6.39 45.05
C VAL A 670 -30.21 7.21 46.17
N ASN A 671 -31.01 8.02 46.85
CA ASN A 671 -30.59 8.80 48.03
C ASN A 671 -31.71 8.80 49.07
N GLY A 672 -31.61 7.89 50.03
CA GLY A 672 -32.67 7.60 50.98
C GLY A 672 -34.00 7.29 50.27
N VAL A 673 -35.08 7.92 50.69
CA VAL A 673 -36.44 7.71 50.14
C VAL A 673 -36.64 8.24 48.71
N ARG A 674 -35.62 8.82 48.08
CA ARG A 674 -35.67 9.43 46.73
C ARG A 674 -34.74 8.72 45.75
N ALA A 675 -34.99 8.92 44.46
CA ALA A 675 -34.08 8.55 43.40
C ALA A 675 -33.27 9.77 42.93
N ILE A 676 -32.06 9.55 42.43
CA ILE A 676 -31.27 10.60 41.80
C ILE A 676 -31.68 10.68 40.33
N GLY A 677 -32.00 11.88 39.87
CA GLY A 677 -32.29 12.16 38.46
C GLY A 677 -31.60 13.45 38.02
N MET A 678 -31.37 13.57 36.72
CA MET A 678 -30.74 14.71 36.08
C MET A 678 -31.79 15.60 35.42
N SER A 679 -31.83 16.88 35.80
CA SER A 679 -32.33 17.97 34.96
C SER A 679 -31.12 18.87 34.62
N THR A 680 -31.20 20.19 34.81
CA THR A 680 -30.01 21.07 34.65
C THR A 680 -28.81 20.64 35.51
N VAL A 681 -29.06 19.97 36.63
CA VAL A 681 -28.08 19.29 37.49
C VAL A 681 -28.68 17.99 38.05
N LEU A 682 -27.86 17.15 38.70
CA LEU A 682 -28.34 16.04 39.52
C LEU A 682 -29.18 16.55 40.70
N ASN A 683 -30.33 15.91 40.93
CA ASN A 683 -31.30 16.27 41.95
C ASN A 683 -31.96 15.03 42.57
N ASN A 684 -32.44 15.15 43.81
CA ASN A 684 -33.19 14.09 44.50
C ASN A 684 -34.68 14.19 44.16
N ILE A 685 -35.18 13.32 43.29
CA ILE A 685 -36.56 13.32 42.78
C ILE A 685 -37.37 12.21 43.48
N VAL A 686 -38.66 12.46 43.71
CA VAL A 686 -39.57 11.44 44.29
C VAL A 686 -39.80 10.29 43.31
N ARG A 687 -39.79 9.05 43.80
CA ARG A 687 -39.77 7.84 42.94
C ARG A 687 -41.07 7.63 42.15
N GLY A 688 -42.18 8.19 42.63
CA GLY A 688 -43.47 8.18 41.92
C GLY A 688 -43.56 9.14 40.72
N ASN A 689 -42.63 10.10 40.56
CA ASN A 689 -42.56 10.89 39.32
C ASN A 689 -42.19 9.99 38.14
N ALA A 690 -42.49 10.45 36.93
CA ALA A 690 -42.18 9.74 35.70
C ALA A 690 -41.32 10.59 34.74
N ASN A 691 -40.17 10.03 34.36
CA ASN A 691 -39.14 10.64 33.50
C ASN A 691 -38.61 9.56 32.51
N SER A 692 -38.00 9.90 31.37
CA SER A 692 -37.02 8.96 30.72
C SER A 692 -35.79 8.80 31.65
N VAL A 693 -34.79 7.91 31.53
CA VAL A 693 -34.51 6.73 30.69
C VAL A 693 -33.94 6.93 29.27
N ARG A 694 -32.67 7.39 29.24
CA ARG A 694 -31.64 6.87 28.32
C ARG A 694 -31.00 5.61 28.93
N CYS A 695 -30.34 4.79 28.10
CA CYS A 695 -29.69 3.54 28.53
C CYS A 695 -28.22 3.48 28.12
N ILE A 696 -27.40 2.88 28.97
CA ILE A 696 -25.96 2.65 28.76
C ILE A 696 -25.68 1.15 28.65
N LYS A 697 -24.69 0.78 27.83
CA LYS A 697 -24.18 -0.59 27.72
C LYS A 697 -23.22 -0.90 28.86
N ASP A 698 -23.30 -2.11 29.41
CA ASP A 698 -22.27 -2.69 30.29
C ASP A 698 -21.30 -3.62 29.52
#